data_AF-A0A7V4P187-F1
#
_entry.id   AF-A0A7V4P187-F1
#
_cell.length_a   1.000
_cell.length_b   1.000
_cell.length_c   1.000
_cell.angle_alpha   90.00
_cell.angle_beta   90.00
_cell.angle_gamma   90.00
#
_symmetry.space_group_name_H-M   'P 1'
#
loop_
_entity.id
_entity.type
_entity.pdbx_description
1 polymer ?
#
loop_
_entity_poly.entity_id
_entity_poly.type
_entity_poly.pdbx_seq_one_letter_code
_entity_poly.pdbx_strand_id
1 'polypeptide(L)'
;MHLTPLQPPFRRGLAAILLTVAAGVANAQTQRISLNSTGATIRGEFASLAGDSSRAAFVTTSGPAGESYAQAQVCVREFATNTTVLASIGADGQPADADCSFPIISGNGRFVVFVSAATNLINPGGATNGHTNVWVRDLVLNTTTRMTLADGGGPPNGPSGAPAVSSTGQFVAFESRATNLLAGLSPSVTQVYVRDRGAPGGDGSFGVGGTTSLVSFRTTFSPATMACFQPSISGDGRFVAFTSQDDGLVANDTNGQFDVFVRDLQTNTTSRVSVRPGGAQTTGVSQLPAISDNGRYVAFRSADNGLDPTRQNTTFAVFVRDRGPGLNDVGAVTRNVAVNSSGIPANGSVAADINERIAMTPDGRFVAFRSSATNLVADDTNTFADIFVHDRDFDADGVFDEAGGIRTSRANVASDGSQSVNADSFYPSISNSGSRVAFHTLAGGLLPGDPPLSLENRAYLHCSVPVLESGPANQTVPVGNPAQFSVQLARGIGVRFQWRKDGSEIFDGGRITGTQTPTLRIDPTQAGDEGAYSVEAENECGSTRSDEGLLAFGAACDAPQVTSQPAGQTLCAGDSLTLSVSAIGTAPLMYEWRRSGTLIPNQNGPTLQINAVTPADSGNYQAMVANGCGSATSVSVSVVVRARPTILVHPTSQSACPGASVTFSVSATTTFGTLSYQWRRNGIDIGGASGATLTRSGVSTDDVGVYDCVVSNPCGSVTSDAASLTIAELPSITSQPVGQTICVGRPFTLAVTATGPGTLRFQWLRNNTAVTGGSAATLTRASATAADAGSYTCRVSNNCGSVVSDVAVLVLGQAPAINVQPRGTSACPGGSATFSIAATGQELSFRWRRGTTDLVNGGNISGANSSELVINPVSSADAAINYNCVVSGVCASVSSNNVALTVASPPGIQTQPTNRTAAVGGSVTFSLAATGTGPLSFQWRKDGANLPGATTSSLSINPVQQASAGGYDCVVSNNCGSVTSNVATLTIASSPPPGNGSGPPVTPPSTTCGVCGAAAPQGAIAAVVAMILSRSCRRRRAHLRGRD
;
A
#
# COMPACT_ATOMS: atom_id res chain seq x y z
N MET A 1 -15.13 28.63 -96.43
CA MET A 1 -16.23 28.13 -95.58
C MET A 1 -15.76 28.27 -94.13
N HIS A 2 -16.43 29.15 -93.37
CA HIS A 2 -16.39 29.42 -91.92
C HIS A 2 -15.04 29.73 -91.22
N LEU A 3 -14.75 30.99 -90.83
CA LEU A 3 -15.27 31.85 -89.73
C LEU A 3 -14.40 31.69 -88.45
N THR A 4 -13.44 32.59 -88.15
CA THR A 4 -13.49 33.84 -87.31
C THR A 4 -13.32 33.64 -85.80
N PRO A 5 -12.94 34.65 -84.98
CA PRO A 5 -12.26 35.93 -85.29
C PRO A 5 -11.11 36.35 -84.33
N LEU A 6 -10.37 37.36 -84.81
CA LEU A 6 -9.40 38.23 -84.14
C LEU A 6 -10.01 39.20 -83.10
N GLN A 7 -9.19 39.71 -82.18
CA GLN A 7 -9.07 41.15 -81.88
C GLN A 7 -7.73 41.51 -81.18
N PRO A 8 -7.24 42.77 -81.29
CA PRO A 8 -5.83 43.06 -81.59
C PRO A 8 -5.23 44.18 -80.66
N PRO A 9 -4.28 45.07 -81.05
CA PRO A 9 -3.00 45.25 -80.36
C PRO A 9 -2.77 46.66 -79.77
N PHE A 10 -1.78 46.87 -78.89
CA PHE A 10 -1.24 48.23 -78.66
C PHE A 10 0.23 48.26 -78.20
N ARG A 11 0.89 49.36 -78.58
CA ARG A 11 2.33 49.68 -78.55
C ARG A 11 2.74 50.55 -77.35
N ARG A 12 4.03 50.45 -76.98
CA ARG A 12 5.01 51.49 -76.54
C ARG A 12 4.86 52.18 -75.18
N GLY A 13 5.99 52.28 -74.46
CA GLY A 13 6.56 53.58 -74.03
C GLY A 13 6.98 53.71 -72.57
N LEU A 14 8.28 53.97 -72.35
CA LEU A 14 8.98 54.27 -71.08
C LEU A 14 8.40 55.48 -70.30
N ALA A 15 8.48 55.46 -68.96
CA ALA A 15 9.29 56.37 -68.12
C ALA A 15 9.06 56.23 -66.60
N ALA A 16 10.17 56.35 -65.83
CA ALA A 16 10.33 56.76 -64.42
C ALA A 16 9.79 55.84 -63.30
N ILE A 17 10.65 55.16 -62.52
CA ILE A 17 11.42 55.67 -61.36
C ILE A 17 10.53 56.29 -60.27
N LEU A 18 10.01 55.46 -59.36
CA LEU A 18 10.03 55.60 -57.88
C LEU A 18 9.13 54.51 -57.26
N LEU A 19 9.57 53.93 -56.14
CA LEU A 19 8.92 52.89 -55.32
C LEU A 19 8.96 51.46 -55.88
N THR A 20 10.07 50.76 -55.59
CA THR A 20 10.03 49.31 -55.40
C THR A 20 10.98 48.94 -54.26
N VAL A 21 10.59 49.30 -53.05
CA VAL A 21 11.10 48.74 -51.79
C VAL A 21 9.87 48.34 -50.99
N ALA A 22 9.41 47.09 -51.16
CA ALA A 22 8.48 46.35 -50.28
C ALA A 22 7.88 45.17 -51.04
N ALA A 23 8.69 44.17 -51.43
CA ALA A 23 8.20 42.85 -51.86
C ALA A 23 9.39 41.90 -52.03
N GLY A 24 10.11 41.61 -50.94
CA GLY A 24 11.39 40.89 -50.99
C GLY A 24 11.59 39.80 -49.94
N VAL A 25 10.61 39.52 -49.07
CA VAL A 25 10.76 38.52 -48.00
C VAL A 25 9.60 37.52 -48.03
N ALA A 26 9.68 36.56 -48.95
CA ALA A 26 8.83 35.37 -48.90
C ALA A 26 9.62 34.17 -49.43
N ASN A 27 10.14 33.35 -48.52
CA ASN A 27 10.30 31.88 -48.61
C ASN A 27 11.51 31.39 -47.78
N ALA A 28 11.32 31.32 -46.46
CA ALA A 28 11.86 30.21 -45.68
C ALA A 28 10.63 29.43 -45.20
N GLN A 29 10.39 28.25 -45.78
CA GLN A 29 9.22 27.44 -45.47
C GLN A 29 9.26 27.02 -44.01
N THR A 30 8.34 27.54 -43.20
CA THR A 30 8.02 26.99 -41.88
C THR A 30 7.58 25.54 -42.11
N GLN A 31 8.37 24.54 -41.72
CA GLN A 31 7.91 23.15 -41.71
C GLN A 31 6.86 22.99 -40.62
N ARG A 32 5.59 23.17 -41.00
CA ARG A 32 4.42 22.92 -40.16
C ARG A 32 4.06 21.45 -40.29
N ILE A 33 4.32 20.65 -39.25
CA ILE A 33 3.99 19.22 -39.30
C ILE A 33 2.58 19.01 -38.76
N SER A 34 1.64 18.76 -39.67
CA SER A 34 0.27 18.38 -39.35
C SER A 34 0.21 17.00 -38.70
N LEU A 35 -0.42 16.90 -37.53
CA LEU A 35 -0.80 15.61 -36.95
C LEU A 35 -2.03 14.97 -37.64
N ASN A 36 -2.72 15.72 -38.52
CA ASN A 36 -3.87 15.25 -39.29
C ASN A 36 -3.55 15.17 -40.78
N SER A 37 -3.16 13.99 -41.27
CA SER A 37 -3.05 13.71 -42.70
C SER A 37 -4.27 12.98 -43.27
N THR A 38 -5.31 12.70 -42.47
CA THR A 38 -6.39 11.75 -42.81
C THR A 38 -7.82 12.26 -42.61
N GLY A 39 -8.03 13.51 -42.20
CA GLY A 39 -9.37 14.09 -42.01
C GLY A 39 -10.07 13.64 -40.73
N ALA A 40 -9.34 13.13 -39.75
CA ALA A 40 -9.90 12.62 -38.51
C ALA A 40 -10.10 13.72 -37.45
N THR A 41 -11.17 13.62 -36.66
CA THR A 41 -11.48 14.53 -35.56
C THR A 41 -10.53 14.28 -34.38
N ILE A 42 -9.51 15.13 -34.24
CA ILE A 42 -8.59 15.09 -33.09
C ILE A 42 -9.29 15.76 -31.90
N ARG A 43 -9.66 15.00 -30.85
CA ARG A 43 -9.84 15.57 -29.50
C ARG A 43 -8.46 15.81 -28.89
N GLY A 44 -7.79 16.88 -29.33
CA GLY A 44 -6.38 17.14 -29.03
C GLY A 44 -6.15 17.66 -27.61
N GLU A 45 -6.66 16.97 -26.59
CA GLU A 45 -6.72 17.52 -25.24
C GLU A 45 -5.34 17.75 -24.61
N PHE A 46 -4.26 17.08 -25.04
CA PHE A 46 -2.91 17.28 -24.50
C PHE A 46 -1.81 16.89 -25.52
N ALA A 47 -0.71 17.66 -25.56
CA ALA A 47 0.48 17.36 -26.36
C ALA A 47 1.78 17.64 -25.58
N SER A 48 2.82 16.85 -25.83
CA SER A 48 4.16 17.00 -25.27
C SER A 48 5.20 16.85 -26.37
N LEU A 49 6.21 17.72 -26.37
CA LEU A 49 7.32 17.73 -27.32
C LEU A 49 8.56 17.09 -26.68
N ALA A 50 9.29 16.28 -27.46
CA ALA A 50 10.57 15.73 -27.02
C ALA A 50 11.62 16.84 -27.00
N GLY A 51 12.55 16.76 -26.05
CA GLY A 51 13.58 17.77 -25.85
C GLY A 51 14.48 17.97 -27.07
N ASP A 52 14.81 16.88 -27.76
CA ASP A 52 15.58 16.86 -29.01
C ASP A 52 14.79 17.36 -30.25
N SER A 53 13.52 17.75 -30.08
CA SER A 53 12.62 18.15 -31.16
C SER A 53 12.32 17.07 -32.21
N SER A 54 12.63 15.79 -31.95
CA SER A 54 12.43 14.71 -32.91
C SER A 54 10.97 14.21 -32.93
N ARG A 55 10.32 14.23 -31.77
CA ARG A 55 9.01 13.60 -31.56
C ARG A 55 8.03 14.47 -30.79
N ALA A 56 6.73 14.23 -30.99
CA ALA A 56 5.69 14.73 -30.11
C ALA A 56 4.68 13.63 -29.76
N ALA A 57 4.31 13.55 -28.48
CA ALA A 57 3.25 12.69 -27.98
C ALA A 57 1.95 13.48 -27.82
N PHE A 58 0.81 12.93 -28.21
CA PHE A 58 -0.49 13.62 -28.19
C PHE A 58 -1.66 12.65 -28.01
N VAL A 59 -2.80 13.17 -27.54
CA VAL A 59 -4.04 12.41 -27.38
C VAL A 59 -4.93 12.53 -28.63
N THR A 60 -5.54 11.43 -29.07
CA THR A 60 -6.44 11.38 -30.23
C THR A 60 -7.46 10.23 -30.10
N THR A 61 -8.64 10.38 -30.70
CA THR A 61 -9.63 9.30 -30.88
C THR A 61 -9.56 8.68 -32.28
N SER A 62 -8.49 8.98 -33.02
CA SER A 62 -8.26 8.48 -34.37
C SER A 62 -6.87 7.90 -34.51
N GLY A 63 -6.79 6.76 -35.18
CA GLY A 63 -5.58 5.97 -35.32
C GLY A 63 -4.61 6.50 -36.36
N PRO A 64 -3.35 6.02 -36.30
CA PRO A 64 -2.30 6.43 -37.23
C PRO A 64 -2.63 6.21 -38.72
N ALA A 65 -3.51 5.24 -39.01
CA ALA A 65 -3.97 4.90 -40.36
C ALA A 65 -5.39 5.40 -40.70
N GLY A 66 -5.95 6.32 -39.90
CA GLY A 66 -7.33 6.83 -40.08
C GLY A 66 -8.42 5.94 -39.45
N GLU A 67 -8.03 4.98 -38.62
CA GLU A 67 -8.97 4.19 -37.79
C GLU A 67 -9.70 5.10 -36.80
N SER A 68 -10.92 4.75 -36.39
CA SER A 68 -11.64 5.44 -35.32
C SER A 68 -11.57 4.60 -34.04
N TYR A 69 -11.15 5.21 -32.94
CA TYR A 69 -11.09 4.57 -31.63
C TYR A 69 -12.25 5.01 -30.77
N ALA A 70 -12.83 4.06 -30.02
CA ALA A 70 -13.91 4.34 -29.08
C ALA A 70 -13.43 5.14 -27.87
N GLN A 71 -12.17 4.95 -27.46
CA GLN A 71 -11.52 5.63 -26.34
C GLN A 71 -10.41 6.58 -26.84
N ALA A 72 -10.11 7.61 -26.05
CA ALA A 72 -8.96 8.48 -26.28
C ALA A 72 -7.64 7.69 -26.13
N GLN A 73 -6.76 7.80 -27.11
CA GLN A 73 -5.49 7.09 -27.20
C GLN A 73 -4.31 8.06 -27.22
N VAL A 74 -3.14 7.60 -26.78
CA VAL A 74 -1.87 8.34 -26.89
C VAL A 74 -1.10 7.85 -28.10
N CYS A 75 -0.80 8.79 -29.00
CA CYS A 75 0.00 8.58 -30.20
C CYS A 75 1.30 9.41 -30.14
N VAL A 76 2.30 8.99 -30.91
CA VAL A 76 3.58 9.69 -31.05
C VAL A 76 3.86 9.94 -32.53
N ARG A 77 4.15 11.19 -32.89
CA ARG A 77 4.62 11.58 -34.22
C ARG A 77 6.12 11.74 -34.20
N GLU A 78 6.79 11.06 -35.12
CA GLU A 78 8.19 11.29 -35.49
C GLU A 78 8.23 12.31 -36.62
N PHE A 79 8.93 13.42 -36.42
CA PHE A 79 8.94 14.53 -37.36
C PHE A 79 9.84 14.26 -38.57
N ALA A 80 10.98 13.59 -38.36
CA ALA A 80 11.94 13.31 -39.43
C ALA A 80 11.36 12.38 -40.51
N THR A 81 10.60 11.36 -40.09
CA THR A 81 9.98 10.36 -40.97
C THR A 81 8.53 10.68 -41.30
N ASN A 82 7.95 11.68 -40.63
CA ASN A 82 6.54 12.03 -40.73
C ASN A 82 5.58 10.87 -40.36
N THR A 83 6.02 9.94 -39.50
CA THR A 83 5.23 8.76 -39.10
C THR A 83 4.56 8.94 -37.75
N THR A 84 3.29 8.55 -37.63
CA THR A 84 2.58 8.46 -36.35
C THR A 84 2.53 6.99 -35.90
N VAL A 85 2.77 6.73 -34.62
CA VAL A 85 2.62 5.40 -34.00
C VAL A 85 1.74 5.47 -32.76
N LEU A 86 0.98 4.41 -32.50
CA LEU A 86 0.17 4.28 -31.30
C LEU A 86 1.07 3.89 -30.11
N ALA A 87 1.10 4.72 -29.06
CA ALA A 87 1.89 4.48 -27.86
C ALA A 87 1.08 3.82 -26.74
N SER A 88 -0.22 4.12 -26.64
CA SER A 88 -1.17 3.42 -25.75
C SER A 88 -1.63 2.09 -26.37
N ILE A 89 -0.66 1.23 -26.68
CA ILE A 89 -0.91 -0.10 -27.23
C ILE A 89 -0.74 -1.16 -26.15
N GLY A 90 -1.73 -2.05 -26.08
CA GLY A 90 -1.80 -3.19 -25.22
C GLY A 90 -0.78 -4.27 -25.55
N ALA A 91 -0.54 -5.17 -24.60
CA ALA A 91 0.35 -6.30 -24.81
C ALA A 91 -0.23 -7.35 -25.79
N ASP A 92 -1.54 -7.27 -26.05
CA ASP A 92 -2.28 -7.98 -27.09
C ASP A 92 -2.18 -7.32 -28.48
N GLY A 93 -1.47 -6.19 -28.59
CA GLY A 93 -1.36 -5.40 -29.81
C GLY A 93 -2.58 -4.55 -30.13
N GLN A 94 -3.59 -4.50 -29.25
CA GLN A 94 -4.78 -3.67 -29.43
C GLN A 94 -4.61 -2.29 -28.75
N PRO A 95 -5.35 -1.25 -29.16
CA PRO A 95 -5.40 0.00 -28.42
C PRO A 95 -5.85 -0.20 -26.97
N ALA A 96 -5.46 0.72 -26.09
CA ALA A 96 -5.89 0.71 -24.70
C ALA A 96 -7.43 0.71 -24.61
N ASP A 97 -7.99 -0.18 -23.80
CA ASP A 97 -9.44 -0.36 -23.65
C ASP A 97 -10.13 0.69 -22.75
N ALA A 98 -9.39 1.71 -22.31
CA ALA A 98 -9.89 2.86 -21.55
C ALA A 98 -9.20 4.15 -22.02
N ASP A 99 -9.82 5.30 -21.69
CA ASP A 99 -9.27 6.61 -22.06
C ASP A 99 -7.83 6.81 -21.53
N CYS A 100 -6.99 7.37 -22.39
CA CYS A 100 -5.62 7.74 -22.10
C CYS A 100 -5.46 9.26 -22.14
N SER A 101 -4.76 9.82 -21.16
CA SER A 101 -4.58 11.27 -21.01
C SER A 101 -3.19 11.63 -20.46
N PHE A 102 -2.88 12.94 -20.46
CA PHE A 102 -1.62 13.51 -19.99
C PHE A 102 -0.35 12.84 -20.56
N PRO A 103 -0.20 12.73 -21.89
CA PRO A 103 1.01 12.22 -22.49
C PRO A 103 2.18 13.18 -22.24
N ILE A 104 3.28 12.67 -21.72
CA ILE A 104 4.54 13.39 -21.54
C ILE A 104 5.66 12.53 -22.12
N ILE A 105 6.44 13.10 -23.04
CA ILE A 105 7.58 12.41 -23.64
C ILE A 105 8.89 12.88 -22.99
N SER A 106 9.79 11.95 -22.71
CA SER A 106 11.10 12.27 -22.11
C SER A 106 11.95 13.12 -23.04
N GLY A 107 12.90 13.87 -22.46
CA GLY A 107 13.79 14.77 -23.20
C GLY A 107 14.55 14.10 -24.35
N ASN A 108 14.92 12.83 -24.18
CA ASN A 108 15.56 11.99 -25.21
C ASN A 108 14.60 11.37 -26.25
N GLY A 109 13.29 11.66 -26.19
CA GLY A 109 12.30 11.18 -27.16
C GLY A 109 11.96 9.68 -27.08
N ARG A 110 12.49 8.94 -26.09
CA ARG A 110 12.33 7.48 -26.00
C ARG A 110 11.12 7.02 -25.18
N PHE A 111 10.82 7.68 -24.07
CA PHE A 111 9.80 7.22 -23.12
C PHE A 111 8.58 8.14 -23.17
N VAL A 112 7.39 7.54 -23.27
CA VAL A 112 6.12 8.27 -23.20
C VAL A 112 5.38 7.83 -21.96
N VAL A 113 5.15 8.77 -21.05
CA VAL A 113 4.38 8.56 -19.83
C VAL A 113 2.96 9.04 -20.07
N PHE A 114 1.96 8.27 -19.63
CA PHE A 114 0.56 8.62 -19.79
C PHE A 114 -0.29 8.01 -18.67
N VAL A 115 -1.51 8.52 -18.52
CA VAL A 115 -2.48 8.07 -17.51
C VAL A 115 -3.57 7.25 -18.19
N SER A 116 -3.92 6.09 -17.65
CA SER A 116 -5.05 5.30 -18.14
C SER A 116 -5.55 4.29 -17.09
N ALA A 117 -6.85 3.97 -17.14
CA ALA A 117 -7.46 2.87 -16.40
C ALA A 117 -7.49 1.54 -17.18
N ALA A 118 -6.82 1.50 -18.34
CA ALA A 118 -6.88 0.37 -19.26
C ALA A 118 -6.33 -0.93 -18.64
N THR A 119 -6.96 -2.03 -19.02
CA THR A 119 -6.74 -3.37 -18.46
C THR A 119 -5.81 -4.21 -19.33
N ASN A 120 -5.72 -3.89 -20.61
CA ASN A 120 -4.96 -4.64 -21.62
C ASN A 120 -3.51 -4.14 -21.85
N LEU A 121 -3.05 -3.13 -21.10
CA LEU A 121 -1.71 -2.53 -21.29
C LEU A 121 -0.53 -3.44 -20.90
N ILE A 122 -0.74 -4.55 -20.17
CA ILE A 122 0.29 -5.52 -19.74
C ILE A 122 -0.23 -6.97 -19.79
N ASN A 123 0.65 -7.97 -19.88
CA ASN A 123 0.31 -9.40 -20.00
C ASN A 123 0.83 -10.23 -18.80
N PRO A 124 0.04 -11.19 -18.24
CA PRO A 124 -1.39 -11.39 -18.48
C PRO A 124 -2.18 -10.21 -17.93
N GLY A 125 -3.26 -9.83 -18.63
CA GLY A 125 -4.10 -8.65 -18.34
C GLY A 125 -4.11 -8.34 -16.85
N GLY A 126 -3.35 -7.31 -16.47
CA GLY A 126 -3.00 -7.09 -15.07
C GLY A 126 -4.26 -6.90 -14.25
N ALA A 127 -4.29 -7.43 -13.02
CA ALA A 127 -5.41 -7.28 -12.10
C ALA A 127 -5.93 -5.83 -12.13
N THR A 128 -7.18 -5.69 -12.59
CA THR A 128 -7.83 -4.39 -12.74
C THR A 128 -8.13 -3.85 -11.35
N ASN A 129 -7.81 -2.58 -11.13
CA ASN A 129 -8.17 -1.88 -9.90
C ASN A 129 -9.33 -0.91 -10.10
N GLY A 130 -9.87 -0.80 -11.33
CA GLY A 130 -10.92 0.17 -11.66
C GLY A 130 -10.48 1.63 -11.49
N HIS A 131 -9.17 1.90 -11.43
CA HIS A 131 -8.60 3.21 -11.18
C HIS A 131 -7.60 3.59 -12.27
N THR A 132 -7.39 4.89 -12.47
CA THR A 132 -6.33 5.38 -13.35
C THR A 132 -4.95 5.08 -12.76
N ASN A 133 -4.05 4.64 -13.62
CA ASN A 133 -2.66 4.33 -13.29
C ASN A 133 -1.73 5.15 -14.18
N VAL A 134 -0.48 5.32 -13.75
CA VAL A 134 0.56 5.93 -14.57
C VAL A 134 1.32 4.83 -15.30
N TRP A 135 1.43 4.97 -16.62
CA TRP A 135 2.05 4.03 -17.53
C TRP A 135 3.21 4.67 -18.26
N VAL A 136 4.21 3.88 -18.60
CA VAL A 136 5.33 4.30 -19.46
C VAL A 136 5.45 3.35 -20.63
N ARG A 137 5.45 3.92 -21.83
CA ARG A 137 5.80 3.23 -23.07
C ARG A 137 7.27 3.50 -23.40
N ASP A 138 8.05 2.44 -23.54
CA ASP A 138 9.36 2.51 -24.19
C ASP A 138 9.17 2.35 -25.70
N LEU A 139 9.46 3.41 -26.46
CA LEU A 139 9.29 3.41 -27.92
C LEU A 139 10.36 2.60 -28.66
N VAL A 140 11.49 2.30 -28.01
CA VAL A 140 12.57 1.49 -28.62
C VAL A 140 12.33 0.02 -28.36
N LEU A 141 12.03 -0.35 -27.11
CA LEU A 141 11.78 -1.76 -26.74
C LEU A 141 10.34 -2.19 -27.02
N ASN A 142 9.46 -1.25 -27.34
CA ASN A 142 8.05 -1.50 -27.63
C ASN A 142 7.30 -2.15 -26.43
N THR A 143 7.70 -1.79 -25.21
CA THR A 143 7.15 -2.31 -23.95
C THR A 143 6.37 -1.26 -23.18
N THR A 144 5.25 -1.64 -22.58
CA THR A 144 4.48 -0.79 -21.65
C THR A 144 4.65 -1.29 -20.22
N THR A 145 4.90 -0.40 -19.27
CA THR A 145 5.09 -0.74 -17.85
C THR A 145 4.26 0.17 -16.95
N ARG A 146 3.66 -0.41 -15.91
CA ARG A 146 2.92 0.35 -14.88
C ARG A 146 3.91 0.95 -13.88
N MET A 147 3.84 2.26 -13.64
CA MET A 147 4.70 2.96 -12.67
C MET A 147 4.08 3.05 -11.27
N THR A 148 2.76 3.04 -11.20
CA THR A 148 2.01 3.03 -9.94
C THR A 148 1.82 1.59 -9.48
N LEU A 149 2.71 1.12 -8.60
CA LEU A 149 2.72 -0.25 -8.05
C LEU A 149 2.56 -0.22 -6.54
N ALA A 150 1.73 -1.13 -6.01
CA ALA A 150 1.63 -1.36 -4.59
C ALA A 150 2.95 -1.91 -4.02
N ASP A 151 3.17 -1.74 -2.72
CA ASP A 151 4.27 -2.40 -2.02
C ASP A 151 4.10 -3.93 -2.14
N GLY A 152 5.12 -4.60 -2.68
CA GLY A 152 5.04 -6.01 -3.11
C GLY A 152 4.63 -6.25 -4.58
N GLY A 153 4.48 -5.20 -5.40
CA GLY A 153 4.36 -5.30 -6.87
C GLY A 153 2.95 -5.47 -7.44
N GLY A 154 1.91 -5.41 -6.60
CA GLY A 154 0.50 -5.52 -7.01
C GLY A 154 -0.12 -4.21 -7.56
N PRO A 155 -1.41 -4.24 -7.97
CA PRO A 155 -2.11 -3.04 -8.39
C PRO A 155 -2.35 -2.07 -7.22
N PRO A 156 -2.30 -0.74 -7.45
CA PRO A 156 -2.60 0.24 -6.42
C PRO A 156 -4.11 0.28 -6.13
N ASN A 157 -4.51 0.66 -4.92
CA ASN A 157 -5.91 0.67 -4.48
C ASN A 157 -6.60 2.05 -4.59
N GLY A 158 -6.05 2.94 -5.41
CA GLY A 158 -6.61 4.28 -5.64
C GLY A 158 -6.10 4.91 -6.94
N PRO A 159 -6.76 5.99 -7.41
CA PRO A 159 -6.41 6.66 -8.66
C PRO A 159 -5.06 7.38 -8.56
N SER A 160 -4.34 7.36 -9.67
CA SER A 160 -3.08 8.08 -9.89
C SER A 160 -3.15 8.90 -11.17
N GLY A 161 -2.39 9.99 -11.25
CA GLY A 161 -2.47 10.94 -12.36
C GLY A 161 -1.31 11.92 -12.45
N ALA A 162 -1.50 12.95 -13.29
CA ALA A 162 -0.62 14.10 -13.51
C ALA A 162 0.89 13.77 -13.46
N PRO A 163 1.39 12.84 -14.31
CA PRO A 163 2.77 12.43 -14.25
C PRO A 163 3.74 13.56 -14.62
N ALA A 164 5.01 13.39 -14.29
CA ALA A 164 6.14 14.09 -14.86
C ALA A 164 7.30 13.11 -15.03
N VAL A 165 8.16 13.34 -16.00
CA VAL A 165 9.26 12.43 -16.35
C VAL A 165 10.55 13.21 -16.50
N SER A 166 11.62 12.65 -15.94
CA SER A 166 13.00 13.16 -16.13
C SER A 166 13.43 13.09 -17.60
N SER A 167 14.43 13.89 -17.97
CA SER A 167 14.92 13.96 -19.36
C SER A 167 15.43 12.60 -19.91
N THR A 168 15.92 11.72 -19.04
CA THR A 168 16.35 10.35 -19.38
C THR A 168 15.21 9.33 -19.39
N GLY A 169 14.10 9.61 -18.71
CA GLY A 169 13.00 8.67 -18.47
C GLY A 169 13.16 7.77 -17.26
N GLN A 170 14.26 7.86 -16.51
CA GLN A 170 14.51 7.00 -15.33
C GLN A 170 13.54 7.28 -14.18
N PHE A 171 13.34 8.56 -13.86
CA PHE A 171 12.48 8.99 -12.77
C PHE A 171 11.14 9.46 -13.30
N VAL A 172 10.06 8.97 -12.68
CA VAL A 172 8.68 9.37 -12.96
C VAL A 172 8.02 9.84 -11.68
N ALA A 173 7.71 11.14 -11.61
CA ALA A 173 6.89 11.70 -10.53
C ALA A 173 5.41 11.60 -10.88
N PHE A 174 4.55 11.38 -9.91
CA PHE A 174 3.10 11.30 -10.12
C PHE A 174 2.34 11.59 -8.82
N GLU A 175 1.07 11.96 -8.95
CA GLU A 175 0.17 12.07 -7.81
C GLU A 175 -0.66 10.78 -7.65
N SER A 176 -1.00 10.41 -6.42
CA SER A 176 -1.82 9.23 -6.13
C SER A 176 -2.61 9.34 -4.83
N ARG A 177 -3.82 8.76 -4.84
CA ARG A 177 -4.66 8.53 -3.65
C ARG A 177 -4.56 7.09 -3.13
N ALA A 178 -3.70 6.26 -3.71
CA ALA A 178 -3.53 4.88 -3.26
C ALA A 178 -2.82 4.85 -1.90
N THR A 179 -3.35 4.01 -0.99
CA THR A 179 -2.82 3.82 0.37
C THR A 179 -1.88 2.62 0.47
N ASN A 180 -1.70 1.86 -0.61
CA ASN A 180 -0.87 0.67 -0.62
C ASN A 180 0.42 0.82 -1.44
N LEU A 181 0.81 2.03 -1.86
CA LEU A 181 2.06 2.25 -2.61
C LEU A 181 3.33 2.05 -1.77
N LEU A 182 3.23 2.22 -0.45
CA LEU A 182 4.33 2.07 0.51
C LEU A 182 3.78 1.47 1.82
N ALA A 183 4.41 0.44 2.36
CA ALA A 183 3.98 -0.14 3.64
C ALA A 183 4.02 0.88 4.79
N GLY A 184 3.04 0.75 5.69
CA GLY A 184 2.95 1.58 6.89
C GLY A 184 2.44 3.00 6.68
N LEU A 185 2.15 3.42 5.44
CA LEU A 185 1.55 4.71 5.14
C LEU A 185 0.08 4.54 4.73
N SER A 186 -0.81 5.35 5.29
CA SER A 186 -2.24 5.35 4.93
C SER A 186 -2.74 6.79 4.69
N PRO A 187 -2.30 7.44 3.60
CA PRO A 187 -2.69 8.82 3.31
C PRO A 187 -4.21 8.92 3.06
N SER A 188 -4.84 9.93 3.64
CA SER A 188 -6.27 10.23 3.45
C SER A 188 -6.54 11.19 2.28
N VAL A 189 -5.48 11.74 1.69
CA VAL A 189 -5.53 12.76 0.62
C VAL A 189 -4.53 12.41 -0.49
N THR A 190 -4.67 13.06 -1.66
CA THR A 190 -3.72 12.89 -2.77
C THR A 190 -2.31 13.27 -2.32
N GLN A 191 -1.34 12.40 -2.54
CA GLN A 191 0.07 12.60 -2.27
C GLN A 191 0.88 12.59 -3.57
N VAL A 192 2.09 13.15 -3.53
CA VAL A 192 3.05 13.10 -4.64
C VAL A 192 4.10 12.04 -4.38
N TYR A 193 4.39 11.20 -5.36
CA TYR A 193 5.39 10.14 -5.30
C TYR A 193 6.37 10.26 -6.46
N VAL A 194 7.55 9.66 -6.31
CA VAL A 194 8.50 9.39 -7.39
C VAL A 194 8.76 7.90 -7.47
N ARG A 195 8.70 7.35 -8.69
CA ARG A 195 9.23 6.03 -9.02
C ARG A 195 10.60 6.19 -9.68
N ASP A 196 11.63 5.66 -9.05
CA ASP A 196 12.92 5.40 -9.67
C ASP A 196 12.86 4.04 -10.36
N ARG A 197 13.06 4.01 -11.67
CA ARG A 197 13.04 2.78 -12.47
C ARG A 197 14.38 2.02 -12.40
N GLY A 198 15.36 2.53 -11.66
CA GLY A 198 16.72 2.00 -11.55
C GLY A 198 17.59 2.42 -12.74
N ALA A 199 18.89 2.11 -12.70
CA ALA A 199 19.74 2.29 -13.87
C ALA A 199 19.29 1.33 -14.99
N PRO A 200 19.24 1.78 -16.27
CA PRO A 200 18.93 0.88 -17.36
C PRO A 200 20.02 -0.20 -17.49
N GLY A 201 19.61 -1.43 -17.81
CA GLY A 201 20.51 -2.54 -18.11
C GLY A 201 21.36 -2.29 -19.37
N GLY A 202 22.26 -3.22 -19.69
CA GLY A 202 23.14 -3.08 -20.86
C GLY A 202 22.41 -2.99 -22.22
N ASP A 203 21.15 -3.41 -22.27
CA ASP A 203 20.23 -3.28 -23.42
C ASP A 203 19.38 -2.00 -23.38
N GLY A 204 19.58 -1.15 -22.36
CA GLY A 204 18.80 0.05 -22.13
C GLY A 204 17.42 -0.20 -21.51
N SER A 205 17.07 -1.43 -21.12
CA SER A 205 15.80 -1.74 -20.46
C SER A 205 15.84 -1.38 -18.98
N PHE A 206 14.70 -0.95 -18.43
CA PHE A 206 14.57 -0.75 -16.98
C PHE A 206 13.99 -2.03 -16.36
N GLY A 207 14.68 -2.61 -15.39
CA GLY A 207 14.23 -3.83 -14.71
C GLY A 207 12.95 -3.63 -13.88
N VAL A 208 12.36 -4.73 -13.41
CA VAL A 208 11.15 -4.72 -12.55
C VAL A 208 11.41 -4.23 -11.12
N GLY A 209 12.68 -4.04 -10.71
CA GLY A 209 13.11 -3.72 -9.35
C GLY A 209 13.11 -2.23 -8.95
N GLY A 210 12.33 -1.37 -9.63
CA GLY A 210 12.27 0.05 -9.28
C GLY A 210 11.78 0.33 -7.85
N THR A 211 12.09 1.50 -7.31
CA THR A 211 11.68 1.93 -5.96
C THR A 211 10.68 3.08 -6.05
N THR A 212 9.67 3.07 -5.17
CA THR A 212 8.74 4.19 -5.00
C THR A 212 9.13 4.96 -3.74
N SER A 213 9.11 6.28 -3.80
CA SER A 213 9.32 7.16 -2.64
C SER A 213 8.21 8.19 -2.58
N LEU A 214 7.70 8.47 -1.38
CA LEU A 214 6.78 9.60 -1.16
C LEU A 214 7.60 10.91 -1.16
N VAL A 215 7.05 11.96 -1.77
CA VAL A 215 7.69 13.28 -1.90
C VAL A 215 7.08 14.25 -0.91
N SER A 216 5.75 14.21 -0.74
CA SER A 216 4.97 15.11 0.09
C SER A 216 4.92 14.69 1.56
N PHE A 217 6.09 14.63 2.21
CA PHE A 217 6.18 14.47 3.66
C PHE A 217 6.29 15.81 4.37
N ARG A 218 5.58 15.93 5.49
CA ARG A 218 5.75 17.01 6.48
C ARG A 218 7.13 16.95 7.11
N THR A 219 7.54 18.05 7.72
CA THR A 219 8.77 18.18 8.52
C THR A 219 8.87 17.16 9.68
N THR A 220 7.73 16.60 10.10
CA THR A 220 7.60 15.51 11.08
C THR A 220 7.79 14.10 10.50
N PHE A 221 8.17 13.97 9.23
CA PHE A 221 8.30 12.71 8.49
C PHE A 221 6.98 11.91 8.34
N SER A 222 5.84 12.57 8.52
CA SER A 222 4.51 12.03 8.21
C SER A 222 4.05 12.50 6.83
N PRO A 223 3.15 11.78 6.13
CA PRO A 223 2.53 12.30 4.91
C PRO A 223 1.83 13.65 5.12
N ALA A 224 1.71 14.45 4.06
CA ALA A 224 0.90 15.66 4.07
C ALA A 224 -0.56 15.34 4.43
N THR A 225 -1.20 16.20 5.22
CA THR A 225 -2.61 16.10 5.58
C THR A 225 -3.51 16.83 4.58
N MET A 226 -2.97 17.77 3.81
CA MET A 226 -3.63 18.40 2.66
C MET A 226 -3.11 17.83 1.34
N ALA A 227 -3.94 17.90 0.31
CA ALA A 227 -3.65 17.29 -0.96
C ALA A 227 -2.48 17.99 -1.69
N CYS A 228 -1.60 17.17 -2.27
CA CYS A 228 -0.43 17.61 -3.02
C CYS A 228 -0.60 17.19 -4.49
N PHE A 229 -0.36 18.11 -5.43
CA PHE A 229 -0.68 17.93 -6.85
C PHE A 229 0.43 18.43 -7.78
N GLN A 230 0.28 18.10 -9.06
CA GLN A 230 1.02 18.69 -10.18
C GLN A 230 2.55 18.61 -10.03
N PRO A 231 3.12 17.40 -9.87
CA PRO A 231 4.56 17.27 -9.75
C PRO A 231 5.31 17.66 -11.03
N SER A 232 6.48 18.25 -10.85
CA SER A 232 7.52 18.46 -11.88
C SER A 232 8.85 17.98 -11.31
N ILE A 233 9.72 17.40 -12.13
CA ILE A 233 10.92 16.68 -11.68
C ILE A 233 12.15 17.12 -12.46
N SER A 234 13.30 17.26 -11.77
CA SER A 234 14.59 17.57 -12.39
C SER A 234 15.12 16.40 -13.24
N GLY A 235 16.09 16.68 -14.10
CA GLY A 235 16.64 15.70 -15.06
C GLY A 235 17.32 14.51 -14.38
N ASP A 236 17.95 14.76 -13.23
CA ASP A 236 18.58 13.75 -12.37
C ASP A 236 17.62 13.11 -11.35
N GLY A 237 16.35 13.52 -11.33
CA GLY A 237 15.36 13.02 -10.39
C GLY A 237 15.49 13.52 -8.95
N ARG A 238 16.51 14.33 -8.63
CA ARG A 238 16.79 14.79 -7.26
C ARG A 238 15.74 15.74 -6.72
N PHE A 239 15.28 16.68 -7.53
CA PHE A 239 14.37 17.75 -7.12
C PHE A 239 12.98 17.51 -7.69
N VAL A 240 11.98 17.54 -6.81
CA VAL A 240 10.56 17.43 -7.21
C VAL A 240 9.83 18.67 -6.75
N ALA A 241 9.37 19.48 -7.70
CA ALA A 241 8.51 20.62 -7.43
C ALA A 241 7.04 20.16 -7.43
N PHE A 242 6.23 20.64 -6.49
CA PHE A 242 4.81 20.31 -6.39
C PHE A 242 4.01 21.40 -5.67
N THR A 243 2.69 21.35 -5.82
CA THR A 243 1.76 22.32 -5.25
C THR A 243 1.04 21.72 -4.04
N SER A 244 0.87 22.47 -2.93
CA SER A 244 0.10 22.01 -1.77
C SER A 244 -0.45 23.17 -0.92
N GLN A 245 -1.48 22.90 -0.10
CA GLN A 245 -1.97 23.79 0.98
C GLN A 245 -1.52 23.32 2.37
N ASP A 246 -0.62 22.34 2.41
CA ASP A 246 -0.22 21.68 3.65
C ASP A 246 0.74 22.54 4.47
N ASP A 247 0.26 23.01 5.62
CA ASP A 247 0.99 23.85 6.57
C ASP A 247 2.19 23.15 7.27
N GLY A 248 2.36 21.85 7.09
CA GLY A 248 3.39 21.04 7.73
C GLY A 248 4.59 20.71 6.86
N LEU A 249 4.56 21.05 5.55
CA LEU A 249 5.63 20.75 4.60
C LEU A 249 6.92 21.53 4.86
N VAL A 250 6.79 22.78 5.32
CA VAL A 250 7.89 23.64 5.73
C VAL A 250 7.50 24.37 7.02
N ALA A 251 8.49 24.76 7.83
CA ALA A 251 8.20 25.62 8.99
C ALA A 251 7.60 26.97 8.52
N ASN A 252 6.65 27.50 9.29
CA ASN A 252 6.03 28.81 9.07
C ASN A 252 5.19 28.94 7.79
N ASP A 253 4.59 27.86 7.29
CA ASP A 253 3.48 27.99 6.35
C ASP A 253 2.16 28.22 7.08
N THR A 254 1.61 29.43 6.96
CA THR A 254 0.44 29.84 7.74
C THR A 254 -0.63 30.56 6.92
N ASN A 255 -0.49 30.61 5.59
CA ASN A 255 -1.41 31.38 4.74
C ASN A 255 -2.68 30.58 4.36
N GLY A 256 -2.67 29.25 4.53
CA GLY A 256 -3.76 28.36 4.14
C GLY A 256 -4.07 28.37 2.63
N GLN A 257 -3.15 28.89 1.81
CA GLN A 257 -3.26 28.97 0.35
C GLN A 257 -2.43 27.86 -0.30
N PHE A 258 -2.68 27.60 -1.59
CA PHE A 258 -1.77 26.74 -2.32
C PHE A 258 -0.44 27.46 -2.50
N ASP A 259 0.63 26.78 -2.15
CA ASP A 259 2.01 27.21 -2.35
C ASP A 259 2.76 26.19 -3.21
N VAL A 260 3.88 26.64 -3.76
CA VAL A 260 4.79 25.80 -4.53
C VAL A 260 5.99 25.42 -3.68
N PHE A 261 6.25 24.13 -3.60
CA PHE A 261 7.33 23.53 -2.83
C PHE A 261 8.28 22.77 -3.74
N VAL A 262 9.54 22.68 -3.34
CA VAL A 262 10.54 21.78 -3.92
C VAL A 262 11.06 20.86 -2.84
N ARG A 263 10.97 19.55 -3.09
CA ARG A 263 11.62 18.52 -2.28
C ARG A 263 12.96 18.17 -2.92
N ASP A 264 14.02 18.25 -2.13
CA ASP A 264 15.30 17.62 -2.44
C ASP A 264 15.29 16.20 -1.86
N LEU A 265 15.25 15.19 -2.74
CA LEU A 265 15.22 13.77 -2.35
C LEU A 265 16.57 13.27 -1.81
N GLN A 266 17.68 13.97 -2.11
CA GLN A 266 19.00 13.60 -1.62
C GLN A 266 19.20 14.05 -0.16
N THR A 267 18.78 15.27 0.16
CA THR A 267 18.92 15.83 1.53
C THR A 267 17.67 15.61 2.38
N ASN A 268 16.56 15.16 1.78
CA ASN A 268 15.25 15.04 2.43
C ASN A 268 14.70 16.34 3.01
N THR A 269 15.01 17.47 2.35
CA THR A 269 14.53 18.80 2.76
C THR A 269 13.48 19.34 1.78
N THR A 270 12.45 20.01 2.30
CA THR A 270 11.47 20.73 1.50
C THR A 270 11.72 22.23 1.65
N SER A 271 11.76 22.98 0.55
CA SER A 271 11.76 24.45 0.55
C SER A 271 10.55 25.01 -0.19
N ARG A 272 10.08 26.18 0.25
CA ARG A 272 9.00 26.90 -0.44
C ARG A 272 9.60 27.81 -1.50
N VAL A 273 9.04 27.77 -2.69
CA VAL A 273 9.49 28.53 -3.86
C VAL A 273 8.65 29.79 -4.05
N SER A 274 7.35 29.73 -3.72
CA SER A 274 6.44 30.88 -3.70
C SER A 274 6.75 31.81 -2.52
N VAL A 275 7.85 32.56 -2.65
CA VAL A 275 8.36 33.46 -1.61
C VAL A 275 8.56 34.85 -2.19
N ARG A 276 8.03 35.84 -1.49
CA ARG A 276 8.15 37.27 -1.82
C ARG A 276 9.59 37.75 -1.66
N PRO A 277 9.98 38.84 -2.35
CA PRO A 277 11.21 39.55 -2.05
C PRO A 277 11.33 39.83 -0.54
N GLY A 278 12.46 39.51 0.07
CA GLY A 278 12.68 39.63 1.53
C GLY A 278 12.30 38.40 2.36
N GLY A 279 11.82 37.31 1.73
CA GLY A 279 11.65 36.01 2.40
C GLY A 279 10.26 35.76 3.01
N ALA A 280 9.32 36.70 2.87
CA ALA A 280 7.95 36.50 3.34
C ALA A 280 7.19 35.49 2.46
N GLN A 281 6.33 34.68 3.08
CA GLN A 281 5.42 33.80 2.32
C GLN A 281 4.46 34.60 1.45
N THR A 282 4.01 33.99 0.35
CA THR A 282 2.96 34.57 -0.47
C THR A 282 1.61 34.59 0.25
N THR A 283 0.73 35.54 -0.10
CA THR A 283 -0.67 35.58 0.41
C THR A 283 -1.69 35.14 -0.62
N GLY A 284 -1.27 34.99 -1.88
CA GLY A 284 -2.11 34.50 -2.97
C GLY A 284 -1.78 33.05 -3.32
N VAL A 285 -2.70 32.42 -4.05
CA VAL A 285 -2.53 31.07 -4.61
C VAL A 285 -1.34 31.02 -5.56
N SER A 286 -0.45 30.04 -5.37
CA SER A 286 0.69 29.73 -6.24
C SER A 286 0.66 28.25 -6.64
N GLN A 287 0.76 27.94 -7.93
CA GLN A 287 0.53 26.58 -8.47
C GLN A 287 1.31 26.32 -9.77
N LEU A 288 1.16 25.10 -10.32
CA LEU A 288 1.70 24.65 -11.61
C LEU A 288 3.22 24.80 -11.76
N PRO A 289 4.01 24.17 -10.88
CA PRO A 289 5.45 24.28 -10.98
C PRO A 289 6.01 23.61 -12.25
N ALA A 290 7.03 24.23 -12.82
CA ALA A 290 7.95 23.61 -13.77
C ALA A 290 9.39 23.84 -13.29
N ILE A 291 10.18 22.77 -13.18
CA ILE A 291 11.56 22.84 -12.67
C ILE A 291 12.57 22.55 -13.78
N SER A 292 13.70 23.26 -13.77
CA SER A 292 14.83 23.01 -14.68
C SER A 292 15.55 21.70 -14.34
N ASP A 293 16.30 21.14 -15.29
CA ASP A 293 16.96 19.84 -15.14
C ASP A 293 18.00 19.82 -14.00
N ASN A 294 18.60 20.97 -13.71
CA ASN A 294 19.55 21.16 -12.61
C ASN A 294 18.89 21.57 -11.27
N GLY A 295 17.55 21.71 -11.24
CA GLY A 295 16.81 22.11 -10.05
C GLY A 295 16.97 23.56 -9.59
N ARG A 296 17.69 24.40 -10.35
CA ARG A 296 17.97 25.80 -9.98
C ARG A 296 16.78 26.73 -10.22
N TYR A 297 16.10 26.56 -11.34
CA TYR A 297 15.01 27.44 -11.75
C TYR A 297 13.67 26.73 -11.59
N VAL A 298 12.72 27.42 -10.97
CA VAL A 298 11.35 26.92 -10.79
C VAL A 298 10.39 27.98 -11.27
N ALA A 299 9.69 27.71 -12.38
CA ALA A 299 8.57 28.53 -12.83
C ALA A 299 7.29 28.10 -12.12
N PHE A 300 6.43 29.05 -11.81
CA PHE A 300 5.11 28.81 -11.25
C PHE A 300 4.19 29.99 -11.58
N ARG A 301 2.88 29.77 -11.57
CA ARG A 301 1.92 30.88 -11.60
C ARG A 301 1.57 31.32 -10.18
N SER A 302 1.32 32.61 -9.98
CA SER A 302 0.82 33.12 -8.72
C SER A 302 -0.15 34.28 -8.91
N ALA A 303 -1.16 34.35 -8.05
CA ALA A 303 -2.06 35.50 -7.93
C ALA A 303 -1.58 36.53 -6.89
N ASP A 304 -0.39 36.31 -6.30
CA ASP A 304 0.15 37.21 -5.28
C ASP A 304 0.86 38.44 -5.87
N ASN A 305 0.27 39.62 -5.64
CA ASN A 305 0.84 40.91 -6.04
C ASN A 305 2.13 41.27 -5.29
N GLY A 306 2.38 40.66 -4.13
CA GLY A 306 3.61 40.90 -3.35
C GLY A 306 4.86 40.26 -3.96
N LEU A 307 4.74 39.40 -4.98
CA LEU A 307 5.88 38.84 -5.71
C LEU A 307 6.48 39.84 -6.71
N ASP A 308 5.65 40.74 -7.26
CA ASP A 308 6.05 41.84 -8.14
C ASP A 308 5.22 43.10 -7.81
N PRO A 309 5.79 44.02 -7.00
CA PRO A 309 5.11 45.25 -6.59
C PRO A 309 4.72 46.19 -7.74
N THR A 310 5.28 46.01 -8.94
CA THR A 310 4.97 46.84 -10.11
C THR A 310 3.64 46.46 -10.77
N ARG A 311 3.07 45.32 -10.38
CA ARG A 311 1.86 44.77 -10.96
C ARG A 311 0.59 45.39 -10.36
N GLN A 312 -0.34 45.80 -11.22
CA GLN A 312 -1.55 46.54 -10.82
C GLN A 312 -2.86 45.73 -10.82
N ASN A 313 -2.88 44.50 -11.37
CA ASN A 313 -4.04 43.61 -11.41
C ASN A 313 -3.93 42.48 -10.36
N THR A 314 -4.99 41.71 -10.13
CA THR A 314 -5.04 40.57 -9.16
C THR A 314 -5.13 39.20 -9.86
N THR A 315 -4.93 39.16 -11.18
CA THR A 315 -4.97 37.94 -12.00
C THR A 315 -3.73 37.04 -11.78
N PHE A 316 -3.68 35.82 -12.30
CA PHE A 316 -2.45 35.03 -12.24
C PHE A 316 -1.38 35.61 -13.18
N ALA A 317 -0.12 35.65 -12.72
CA ALA A 317 1.07 35.91 -13.53
C ALA A 317 2.07 34.75 -13.37
N VAL A 318 3.03 34.62 -14.28
CA VAL A 318 4.07 33.56 -14.21
C VAL A 318 5.37 34.16 -13.68
N PHE A 319 5.93 33.47 -12.69
CA PHE A 319 7.16 33.83 -12.01
C PHE A 319 8.18 32.73 -12.14
N VAL A 320 9.46 33.10 -12.11
CA VAL A 320 10.58 32.16 -11.99
C VAL A 320 11.35 32.48 -10.72
N ARG A 321 11.55 31.47 -9.89
CA ARG A 321 12.49 31.49 -8.76
C ARG A 321 13.84 30.96 -9.23
N ASP A 322 14.87 31.77 -9.16
CA ASP A 322 16.27 31.32 -9.17
C ASP A 322 16.67 30.97 -7.74
N ARG A 323 16.87 29.68 -7.44
CA ARG A 323 17.24 29.14 -6.13
C ARG A 323 18.72 29.35 -5.75
N GLY A 324 19.47 30.03 -6.61
CA GLY A 324 20.89 30.31 -6.46
C GLY A 324 21.79 29.11 -6.82
N PRO A 325 23.10 29.32 -7.01
CA PRO A 325 24.03 28.26 -7.39
C PRO A 325 24.20 27.17 -6.33
N GLY A 326 23.93 27.49 -5.05
CA GLY A 326 23.98 26.55 -3.93
C GLY A 326 22.72 25.69 -3.74
N LEU A 327 21.64 25.96 -4.50
CA LEU A 327 20.36 25.24 -4.44
C LEU A 327 19.74 25.17 -3.03
N ASN A 328 20.09 26.12 -2.18
CA ASN A 328 19.68 26.22 -0.77
C ASN A 328 18.87 27.49 -0.51
N ASP A 329 18.40 28.15 -1.56
CA ASP A 329 17.63 29.40 -1.54
C ASP A 329 18.37 30.60 -0.90
N VAL A 330 19.68 30.48 -0.64
CA VAL A 330 20.52 31.60 -0.19
C VAL A 330 20.83 32.50 -1.39
N GLY A 331 20.42 33.77 -1.30
CA GLY A 331 20.57 34.75 -2.41
C GLY A 331 19.58 34.52 -3.56
N ALA A 332 18.56 33.69 -3.35
CA ALA A 332 17.60 33.36 -4.38
C ALA A 332 16.65 34.53 -4.70
N VAL A 333 16.28 34.66 -5.98
CA VAL A 333 15.49 35.78 -6.52
C VAL A 333 14.25 35.26 -7.23
N THR A 334 13.12 35.95 -7.07
CA THR A 334 11.87 35.66 -7.80
C THR A 334 11.60 36.79 -8.78
N ARG A 335 11.37 36.46 -10.06
CA ARG A 335 11.10 37.44 -11.12
C ARG A 335 9.83 37.12 -11.87
N ASN A 336 9.07 38.14 -12.24
CA ASN A 336 7.92 38.01 -13.13
C ASN A 336 8.43 37.85 -14.58
N VAL A 337 8.01 36.79 -15.26
CA VAL A 337 8.38 36.50 -16.66
C VAL A 337 7.18 36.68 -17.61
N ALA A 338 5.99 36.96 -17.07
CA ALA A 338 4.84 37.39 -17.87
C ALA A 338 4.90 38.91 -18.09
N VAL A 339 5.95 39.37 -18.76
CA VAL A 339 6.21 40.78 -19.09
C VAL A 339 6.41 40.96 -20.58
N ASN A 340 6.17 42.16 -21.11
CA ASN A 340 6.50 42.47 -22.51
C ASN A 340 7.99 42.80 -22.71
N SER A 341 8.40 43.14 -23.93
CA SER A 341 9.79 43.50 -24.27
C SER A 341 10.37 44.64 -23.43
N SER A 342 9.51 45.57 -22.98
CA SER A 342 9.88 46.70 -22.11
C SER A 342 9.84 46.35 -20.62
N GLY A 343 9.55 45.10 -20.24
CA GLY A 343 9.46 44.66 -18.84
C GLY A 343 8.13 45.02 -18.16
N ILE A 344 7.11 45.47 -18.90
CA ILE A 344 5.80 45.80 -18.33
C ILE A 344 5.01 44.50 -18.11
N PRO A 345 4.45 44.27 -16.90
CA PRO A 345 3.65 43.08 -16.60
C PRO A 345 2.40 42.92 -17.48
N ALA A 346 2.02 41.66 -17.70
CA ALA A 346 0.78 41.27 -18.36
C ALA A 346 -0.46 41.92 -17.72
N ASN A 347 -1.34 42.49 -18.55
CA ASN A 347 -2.59 43.12 -18.13
C ASN A 347 -3.77 42.13 -17.99
N GLY A 348 -3.65 40.93 -18.57
CA GLY A 348 -4.64 39.85 -18.52
C GLY A 348 -4.32 38.75 -17.49
N SER A 349 -5.06 37.64 -17.55
CA SER A 349 -4.76 36.45 -16.73
C SER A 349 -3.84 35.50 -17.50
N VAL A 350 -2.88 34.93 -16.78
CA VAL A 350 -1.98 33.90 -17.29
C VAL A 350 -2.44 32.54 -16.78
N ALA A 351 -2.70 31.60 -17.70
CA ALA A 351 -3.20 30.24 -17.50
C ALA A 351 -4.38 30.14 -16.51
N ALA A 352 -5.61 30.07 -17.02
CA ALA A 352 -6.81 30.08 -16.17
C ALA A 352 -7.19 28.69 -15.63
N ASP A 353 -6.73 27.60 -16.26
CA ASP A 353 -7.11 26.23 -15.87
C ASP A 353 -6.03 25.59 -14.98
N ILE A 354 -6.45 24.76 -14.02
CA ILE A 354 -5.55 23.97 -13.16
C ILE A 354 -4.86 22.81 -13.91
N ASN A 355 -5.29 22.49 -15.13
CA ASN A 355 -4.70 21.43 -15.95
C ASN A 355 -3.63 21.95 -16.93
N GLU A 356 -3.50 23.27 -17.06
CA GLU A 356 -2.57 23.91 -18.00
C GLU A 356 -1.16 24.01 -17.41
N ARG A 357 -0.22 23.19 -17.90
CA ARG A 357 1.17 23.23 -17.41
C ARG A 357 1.96 24.43 -17.98
N ILE A 358 2.86 24.96 -17.17
CA ILE A 358 3.96 25.82 -17.64
C ILE A 358 5.05 24.89 -18.20
N ALA A 359 5.66 25.26 -19.32
CA ALA A 359 6.79 24.53 -19.86
C ALA A 359 8.08 25.35 -19.73
N MET A 360 9.18 24.68 -19.42
CA MET A 360 10.48 25.29 -19.20
C MET A 360 11.56 24.43 -19.86
N THR A 361 12.59 25.06 -20.42
CA THR A 361 13.76 24.34 -20.94
C THR A 361 14.64 23.76 -19.82
N PRO A 362 15.44 22.72 -20.07
CA PRO A 362 16.32 22.11 -19.06
C PRO A 362 17.27 23.07 -18.35
N ASP A 363 17.76 24.11 -19.03
CA ASP A 363 18.60 25.18 -18.48
C ASP A 363 17.79 26.29 -17.78
N GLY A 364 16.47 26.21 -17.88
CA GLY A 364 15.51 27.18 -17.39
C GLY A 364 15.37 28.44 -18.23
N ARG A 365 16.14 28.63 -19.31
CA ARG A 365 16.22 29.88 -20.06
C ARG A 365 14.87 30.32 -20.62
N PHE A 366 14.20 29.42 -21.33
CA PHE A 366 12.93 29.72 -21.98
C PHE A 366 11.77 29.20 -21.14
N VAL A 367 10.75 30.04 -20.95
CA VAL A 367 9.52 29.69 -20.23
C VAL A 367 8.33 29.93 -21.14
N ALA A 368 7.59 28.87 -21.46
CA ALA A 368 6.39 28.94 -22.27
C ALA A 368 5.13 28.87 -21.38
N PHE A 369 4.21 29.80 -21.61
CA PHE A 369 2.99 29.93 -20.82
C PHE A 369 1.81 30.44 -21.65
N ARG A 370 0.60 30.12 -21.20
CA ARG A 370 -0.66 30.59 -21.79
C ARG A 370 -1.08 31.92 -21.17
N SER A 371 -1.48 32.93 -21.94
CA SER A 371 -2.00 34.18 -21.38
C SER A 371 -3.08 34.81 -22.27
N SER A 372 -4.05 35.49 -21.66
CA SER A 372 -5.05 36.32 -22.36
C SER A 372 -4.68 37.81 -22.36
N ALA A 373 -3.40 38.14 -22.15
CA ALA A 373 -2.94 39.50 -21.94
C ALA A 373 -2.58 40.18 -23.26
N THR A 374 -3.32 41.23 -23.60
CA THR A 374 -3.19 41.99 -24.86
C THR A 374 -1.94 42.87 -24.96
N ASN A 375 -1.14 42.97 -23.89
CA ASN A 375 0.00 43.88 -23.83
C ASN A 375 1.37 43.18 -23.79
N LEU A 376 1.41 41.84 -23.91
CA LEU A 376 2.65 41.06 -23.91
C LEU A 376 3.45 41.24 -25.20
N VAL A 377 2.77 41.36 -26.33
CA VAL A 377 3.34 41.68 -27.65
C VAL A 377 2.47 42.74 -28.33
N ALA A 378 3.06 43.59 -29.18
CA ALA A 378 2.35 44.73 -29.78
C ALA A 378 1.19 44.32 -30.71
N ASP A 379 1.28 43.15 -31.34
CA ASP A 379 0.29 42.62 -32.27
C ASP A 379 -0.76 41.72 -31.58
N ASP A 380 -0.89 41.78 -30.24
CA ASP A 380 -1.96 41.10 -29.54
C ASP A 380 -3.22 41.96 -29.42
N THR A 381 -4.20 41.69 -30.28
CA THR A 381 -5.43 42.49 -30.33
C THR A 381 -6.67 41.74 -29.85
N ASN A 382 -6.56 40.45 -29.50
CA ASN A 382 -7.70 39.61 -29.14
C ASN A 382 -7.73 39.33 -27.62
N THR A 383 -8.88 38.94 -27.09
CA THR A 383 -9.02 38.59 -25.66
C THR A 383 -8.91 37.09 -25.40
N PHE A 384 -8.56 36.31 -26.43
CA PHE A 384 -8.37 34.87 -26.31
C PHE A 384 -7.01 34.59 -25.69
N ALA A 385 -6.88 33.39 -25.13
CA ALA A 385 -5.63 32.99 -24.54
C ALA A 385 -4.66 32.44 -25.59
N ASP A 386 -3.50 33.06 -25.69
CA ASP A 386 -2.41 32.72 -26.60
C ASP A 386 -1.26 32.03 -25.86
N ILE A 387 -0.33 31.44 -26.61
CA ILE A 387 0.91 30.88 -26.03
C ILE A 387 2.05 31.87 -26.25
N PHE A 388 2.76 32.17 -25.17
CA PHE A 388 3.91 33.07 -25.15
C PHE A 388 5.16 32.31 -24.67
N VAL A 389 6.32 32.73 -25.15
CA VAL A 389 7.63 32.27 -24.70
C VAL A 389 8.44 33.47 -24.24
N HIS A 390 8.96 33.40 -23.02
CA HIS A 390 9.86 34.40 -22.46
C HIS A 390 11.30 33.88 -22.47
N ASP A 391 12.25 34.71 -22.89
CA ASP A 391 13.70 34.45 -22.83
C ASP A 391 14.34 35.21 -21.68
N ARG A 392 14.80 34.47 -20.65
CA ARG A 392 15.39 35.06 -19.44
C ARG A 392 16.79 35.61 -19.65
N ASP A 393 17.55 35.23 -20.69
CA ASP A 393 18.95 35.68 -20.83
C ASP A 393 19.06 37.20 -21.09
N PHE A 394 17.99 37.84 -21.59
CA PHE A 394 17.89 39.31 -21.70
C PHE A 394 17.73 40.04 -20.35
N ASP A 395 17.57 39.31 -19.24
CA ASP A 395 17.46 39.87 -17.89
C ASP A 395 18.82 40.03 -17.17
N ALA A 396 19.90 39.42 -17.70
CA ALA A 396 21.19 39.29 -17.02
C ALA A 396 22.12 40.50 -17.19
N ASP A 397 22.04 41.24 -18.30
CA ASP A 397 23.06 42.24 -18.65
C ASP A 397 22.72 43.68 -18.28
N GLY A 398 21.49 44.00 -17.89
CA GLY A 398 21.12 45.37 -17.45
C GLY A 398 21.33 46.49 -18.48
N VAL A 399 21.80 46.17 -19.69
CA VAL A 399 21.98 47.08 -20.82
C VAL A 399 20.78 46.89 -21.74
N PHE A 400 19.94 47.92 -21.82
CA PHE A 400 19.05 48.09 -22.96
C PHE A 400 19.94 48.30 -24.18
N ASP A 401 19.86 47.45 -25.20
CA ASP A 401 20.32 47.90 -26.50
C ASP A 401 19.40 49.04 -26.95
N GLU A 402 19.94 50.06 -27.61
CA GLU A 402 19.16 51.16 -28.20
C GLU A 402 18.22 50.67 -29.33
N ALA A 403 18.13 49.36 -29.56
CA ALA A 403 17.33 48.69 -30.58
C ALA A 403 16.13 47.88 -30.05
N GLY A 404 15.87 47.82 -28.74
CA GLY A 404 14.61 47.29 -28.19
C GLY A 404 14.37 45.79 -28.45
N GLY A 405 15.32 44.92 -28.07
CA GLY A 405 15.16 43.46 -28.13
C GLY A 405 13.88 42.92 -27.46
N ILE A 406 13.28 41.86 -28.03
CA ILE A 406 12.00 41.29 -27.56
C ILE A 406 12.24 40.22 -26.48
N ARG A 407 11.87 40.52 -25.22
CA ARG A 407 11.93 39.56 -24.08
C ARG A 407 10.88 38.44 -24.14
N THR A 408 9.73 38.69 -24.76
CA THR A 408 8.59 37.76 -24.82
C THR A 408 8.02 37.71 -26.22
N SER A 409 7.98 36.52 -26.82
CA SER A 409 7.40 36.28 -28.15
C SER A 409 6.09 35.49 -28.06
N ARG A 410 5.19 35.70 -29.01
CA ARG A 410 4.01 34.85 -29.21
C ARG A 410 4.41 33.62 -30.03
N ALA A 411 3.99 32.44 -29.59
CA ALA A 411 4.24 31.17 -30.30
C ALA A 411 3.18 30.86 -31.37
N ASN A 412 1.91 31.26 -31.18
CA ASN A 412 0.82 31.02 -32.12
C ASN A 412 0.67 32.14 -33.17
N VAL A 413 1.62 32.22 -34.10
CA VAL A 413 1.63 33.19 -35.20
C VAL A 413 1.31 32.50 -36.54
N ALA A 414 0.51 33.12 -37.40
CA ALA A 414 0.20 32.62 -38.73
C ALA A 414 1.44 32.72 -39.66
N SER A 415 1.40 32.06 -40.83
CA SER A 415 2.59 31.93 -41.70
C SER A 415 2.99 33.24 -42.35
N ASP A 416 2.05 34.19 -42.40
CA ASP A 416 2.21 35.57 -42.85
C ASP A 416 2.64 36.52 -41.72
N GLY A 417 2.90 36.01 -40.52
CA GLY A 417 3.25 36.82 -39.35
C GLY A 417 2.05 37.43 -38.62
N SER A 418 0.82 37.22 -39.10
CA SER A 418 -0.38 37.73 -38.44
C SER A 418 -0.79 36.89 -37.22
N GLN A 419 -1.60 37.44 -36.31
CA GLN A 419 -2.12 36.71 -35.15
C GLN A 419 -2.87 35.45 -35.62
N SER A 420 -2.38 34.26 -35.25
CA SER A 420 -3.03 33.01 -35.62
C SER A 420 -4.24 32.82 -34.71
N VAL A 421 -5.42 32.97 -35.31
CA VAL A 421 -6.77 32.57 -34.85
C VAL A 421 -7.40 33.31 -33.66
N ASN A 422 -8.69 33.65 -33.81
CA ASN A 422 -9.59 34.14 -32.75
C ASN A 422 -10.10 32.97 -31.89
N ALA A 423 -9.21 32.16 -31.31
CA ALA A 423 -9.61 31.04 -30.46
C ALA A 423 -8.52 30.70 -29.43
N ASP A 424 -8.94 30.14 -28.29
CA ASP A 424 -8.02 29.80 -27.21
C ASP A 424 -7.01 28.71 -27.60
N SER A 425 -5.78 28.90 -27.14
CA SER A 425 -4.67 27.96 -27.20
C SER A 425 -4.31 27.42 -25.81
N PHE A 426 -3.88 26.16 -25.72
CA PHE A 426 -3.73 25.39 -24.47
C PHE A 426 -2.48 24.51 -24.47
N TYR A 427 -2.04 24.11 -23.27
CA TYR A 427 -1.01 23.08 -23.03
C TYR A 427 0.32 23.29 -23.77
N PRO A 428 1.05 24.39 -23.48
CA PRO A 428 2.35 24.62 -24.10
C PRO A 428 3.35 23.53 -23.69
N SER A 429 4.17 23.11 -24.64
CA SER A 429 5.34 22.26 -24.44
C SER A 429 6.51 22.81 -25.28
N ILE A 430 7.72 22.82 -24.73
CA ILE A 430 8.89 23.44 -25.36
C ILE A 430 10.04 22.43 -25.49
N SER A 431 10.75 22.51 -26.61
CA SER A 431 11.97 21.73 -26.87
C SER A 431 13.14 22.22 -26.03
N ASN A 432 14.19 21.40 -25.83
CA ASN A 432 15.34 21.76 -24.99
C ASN A 432 16.06 23.03 -25.49
N SER A 433 16.10 23.25 -26.80
CA SER A 433 16.70 24.43 -27.44
C SER A 433 15.81 25.67 -27.40
N GLY A 434 14.54 25.56 -26.99
CA GLY A 434 13.55 26.65 -27.10
C GLY A 434 13.11 26.97 -28.54
N SER A 435 13.62 26.23 -29.53
CA SER A 435 13.40 26.51 -30.96
C SER A 435 12.03 26.06 -31.47
N ARG A 436 11.36 25.15 -30.75
CA ARG A 436 10.02 24.65 -31.06
C ARG A 436 9.12 24.66 -29.84
N VAL A 437 7.87 25.07 -30.06
CA VAL A 437 6.77 25.02 -29.10
C VAL A 437 5.62 24.22 -29.72
N ALA A 438 5.04 23.31 -28.94
CA ALA A 438 3.81 22.59 -29.25
C ALA A 438 2.67 23.07 -28.35
N PHE A 439 1.46 23.16 -28.89
CA PHE A 439 0.26 23.58 -28.17
C PHE A 439 -1.01 23.09 -28.87
N HIS A 440 -2.13 23.10 -28.15
CA HIS A 440 -3.48 22.83 -28.68
C HIS A 440 -4.24 24.12 -28.97
N THR A 441 -5.17 24.14 -29.93
CA THR A 441 -6.03 25.29 -30.23
C THR A 441 -7.46 24.87 -30.59
N LEU A 442 -8.46 25.67 -30.19
CA LEU A 442 -9.89 25.43 -30.44
C LEU A 442 -10.43 26.04 -31.75
N ALA A 443 -9.57 26.65 -32.57
CA ALA A 443 -10.02 27.35 -33.78
C ALA A 443 -10.64 26.41 -34.82
N GLY A 444 -11.94 26.60 -35.11
CA GLY A 444 -12.67 25.97 -36.22
C GLY A 444 -12.57 26.71 -37.56
N GLY A 445 -11.51 27.51 -37.78
CA GLY A 445 -11.37 28.44 -38.92
C GLY A 445 -10.15 28.22 -39.82
N LEU A 446 -9.45 27.10 -39.64
CA LEU A 446 -8.38 26.66 -40.51
C LEU A 446 -9.02 25.84 -41.66
N LEU A 447 -8.71 26.19 -42.92
CA LEU A 447 -9.32 25.54 -44.10
C LEU A 447 -9.11 24.01 -44.04
N PRO A 448 -9.94 23.18 -44.73
CA PRO A 448 -9.73 21.73 -44.77
C PRO A 448 -8.30 21.41 -45.25
N GLY A 449 -7.43 20.98 -44.33
CA GLY A 449 -6.00 20.79 -44.58
C GLY A 449 -5.05 21.57 -43.67
N ASP A 450 -5.53 22.53 -42.87
CA ASP A 450 -4.68 23.34 -41.99
C ASP A 450 -4.67 22.83 -40.52
N PRO A 451 -3.48 22.55 -39.93
CA PRO A 451 -3.31 21.75 -38.70
C PRO A 451 -3.04 22.50 -37.39
N PRO A 452 -3.03 21.80 -36.21
CA PRO A 452 -2.36 22.28 -35.00
C PRO A 452 -0.85 22.44 -35.24
N LEU A 453 -0.32 23.61 -34.90
CA LEU A 453 0.92 24.17 -35.42
C LEU A 453 2.14 23.79 -34.56
N SER A 454 3.19 23.26 -35.18
CA SER A 454 4.57 23.52 -34.74
C SER A 454 5.01 24.83 -35.38
N LEU A 455 5.24 25.88 -34.59
CA LEU A 455 5.97 27.04 -35.06
C LEU A 455 7.42 26.93 -34.61
N GLU A 456 8.34 27.03 -35.58
CA GLU A 456 9.69 27.51 -35.29
C GLU A 456 9.54 28.86 -34.58
N ASN A 457 10.12 28.97 -33.40
CA ASN A 457 10.15 30.21 -32.65
C ASN A 457 11.03 31.20 -33.43
N ARG A 458 10.44 31.99 -34.34
CA ARG A 458 11.13 33.14 -34.95
C ARG A 458 11.18 34.24 -33.91
N ALA A 459 12.22 34.23 -33.08
CA ALA A 459 12.69 35.46 -32.47
C ALA A 459 13.01 36.43 -33.63
N TYR A 460 12.19 37.46 -33.81
CA TYR A 460 12.40 38.50 -34.80
C TYR A 460 13.71 39.24 -34.47
N LEU A 461 14.79 38.90 -35.17
CA LEU A 461 16.07 39.61 -35.12
C LEU A 461 16.02 40.81 -36.10
N HIS A 462 16.30 42.02 -35.60
CA HIS A 462 16.42 43.26 -36.39
C HIS A 462 17.43 43.13 -37.56
N CYS A 463 17.11 43.73 -38.71
CA CYS A 463 17.97 43.78 -39.90
C CYS A 463 19.14 44.77 -39.69
N SER A 464 20.37 44.33 -40.01
CA SER A 464 21.62 45.09 -39.92
C SER A 464 22.40 44.95 -41.23
N VAL A 465 23.15 46.00 -41.64
CA VAL A 465 24.07 45.92 -42.80
C VAL A 465 25.02 44.72 -42.60
N PRO A 466 25.25 43.87 -43.60
CA PRO A 466 26.13 42.71 -43.46
C PRO A 466 27.52 43.13 -42.99
N VAL A 467 28.03 42.52 -41.92
CA VAL A 467 29.40 42.73 -41.44
C VAL A 467 30.20 41.46 -41.71
N LEU A 468 31.29 41.57 -42.47
CA LEU A 468 32.21 40.45 -42.71
C LEU A 468 33.28 40.45 -41.62
N GLU A 469 33.49 39.31 -40.95
CA GLU A 469 34.60 39.14 -39.99
C GLU A 469 35.95 39.08 -40.71
N SER A 470 35.95 38.54 -41.93
CA SER A 470 37.14 38.37 -42.76
C SER A 470 36.80 38.31 -44.24
N GLY A 471 37.70 38.84 -45.07
CA GLY A 471 37.67 38.70 -46.52
C GLY A 471 38.31 37.38 -47.01
N PRO A 472 38.21 37.10 -48.33
CA PRO A 472 38.84 35.93 -48.94
C PRO A 472 40.37 35.96 -48.76
N ALA A 473 40.93 34.85 -48.27
CA ALA A 473 42.38 34.71 -48.11
C ALA A 473 43.08 34.37 -49.43
N ASN A 474 44.32 34.81 -49.63
CA ASN A 474 45.16 34.42 -50.77
C ASN A 474 45.33 32.90 -50.85
N GLN A 475 45.31 32.36 -52.08
CA GLN A 475 45.48 30.94 -52.37
C GLN A 475 46.57 30.70 -53.42
N THR A 476 47.35 29.65 -53.21
CA THR A 476 48.24 29.10 -54.23
C THR A 476 47.88 27.63 -54.44
N VAL A 477 47.38 27.28 -55.61
CA VAL A 477 46.95 25.90 -55.93
C VAL A 477 47.62 25.43 -57.23
N PRO A 478 47.88 24.14 -57.46
CA PRO A 478 48.32 23.66 -58.77
C PRO A 478 47.20 23.77 -59.82
N VAL A 479 47.57 23.96 -61.09
CA VAL A 479 46.60 23.97 -62.21
C VAL A 479 45.86 22.63 -62.24
N GLY A 480 44.54 22.67 -62.28
CA GLY A 480 43.68 21.48 -62.27
C GLY A 480 43.06 21.17 -60.90
N ASN A 481 43.61 21.69 -59.81
CA ASN A 481 43.06 21.50 -58.46
C ASN A 481 42.01 22.56 -58.15
N PRO A 482 40.97 22.25 -57.35
CA PRO A 482 39.98 23.24 -56.97
C PRO A 482 40.60 24.38 -56.13
N ALA A 483 40.24 25.62 -56.45
CA ALA A 483 40.42 26.77 -55.57
C ALA A 483 39.10 27.13 -54.90
N GLN A 484 39.13 27.57 -53.65
CA GLN A 484 37.91 27.92 -52.91
C GLN A 484 38.09 29.14 -52.01
N PHE A 485 37.55 30.28 -52.39
CA PHE A 485 37.50 31.45 -51.52
C PHE A 485 36.25 31.42 -50.63
N SER A 486 36.40 31.76 -49.35
CA SER A 486 35.29 31.84 -48.40
C SER A 486 35.39 33.11 -47.57
N VAL A 487 34.24 33.65 -47.16
CA VAL A 487 34.13 34.75 -46.20
C VAL A 487 33.29 34.34 -44.99
N GLN A 488 33.55 34.93 -43.83
CA GLN A 488 32.76 34.73 -42.62
C GLN A 488 31.91 35.97 -42.34
N LEU A 489 30.63 35.74 -42.07
CA LEU A 489 29.67 36.80 -41.75
C LEU A 489 29.59 36.95 -40.23
N ALA A 490 29.96 38.12 -39.71
CA ALA A 490 29.90 38.44 -38.29
C ALA A 490 28.46 38.63 -37.83
N ARG A 491 27.71 39.42 -38.62
CA ARG A 491 26.33 39.85 -38.36
C ARG A 491 25.64 40.18 -39.68
N GLY A 492 24.34 39.93 -39.75
CA GLY A 492 23.51 40.16 -40.94
C GLY A 492 22.62 38.95 -41.25
N ILE A 493 21.35 39.19 -41.55
CA ILE A 493 20.35 38.15 -41.89
C ILE A 493 19.80 38.47 -43.28
N GLY A 494 19.48 37.45 -44.08
CA GLY A 494 18.97 37.63 -45.45
C GLY A 494 20.00 38.15 -46.46
N VAL A 495 21.28 37.84 -46.24
CA VAL A 495 22.40 38.33 -47.04
C VAL A 495 22.50 37.59 -48.38
N ARG A 496 22.54 38.33 -49.48
CA ARG A 496 22.91 37.87 -50.82
C ARG A 496 24.37 38.18 -51.07
N PHE A 497 25.05 37.30 -51.79
CA PHE A 497 26.46 37.47 -52.13
C PHE A 497 26.60 37.63 -53.65
N GLN A 498 27.61 38.37 -54.09
CA GLN A 498 28.03 38.43 -55.49
C GLN A 498 29.56 38.50 -55.57
N TRP A 499 30.17 37.46 -56.12
CA TRP A 499 31.62 37.40 -56.28
C TRP A 499 32.10 38.17 -57.51
N ARG A 500 33.32 38.71 -57.40
CA ARG A 500 34.03 39.45 -58.45
C ARG A 500 35.45 38.91 -58.61
N LYS A 501 35.93 38.84 -59.85
CA LYS A 501 37.33 38.60 -60.21
C LYS A 501 37.90 39.86 -60.88
N ASP A 502 39.03 40.36 -60.39
CA ASP A 502 39.71 41.55 -60.90
C ASP A 502 38.73 42.74 -61.07
N GLY A 503 37.85 42.92 -60.07
CA GLY A 503 36.80 43.95 -60.04
C GLY A 503 35.52 43.66 -60.85
N SER A 504 35.53 42.66 -61.73
CA SER A 504 34.39 42.30 -62.60
C SER A 504 33.52 41.21 -61.98
N GLU A 505 32.19 41.32 -62.09
CA GLU A 505 31.29 40.27 -61.61
C GLU A 505 31.50 38.95 -62.36
N ILE A 506 31.47 37.87 -61.60
CA ILE A 506 31.55 36.51 -62.11
C ILE A 506 30.28 35.76 -61.75
N PHE A 507 29.83 34.89 -62.64
CA PHE A 507 28.59 34.12 -62.49
C PHE A 507 28.89 32.63 -62.55
N ASP A 508 28.04 31.85 -61.89
CA ASP A 508 28.08 30.40 -61.96
C ASP A 508 28.01 29.93 -63.42
N GLY A 509 28.94 29.03 -63.78
CA GLY A 509 29.08 28.57 -65.16
C GLY A 509 30.27 27.63 -65.34
N GLY A 510 29.99 26.42 -65.82
CA GLY A 510 31.01 25.40 -66.07
C GLY A 510 31.75 25.02 -64.79
N ARG A 511 32.99 25.50 -64.67
CA ARG A 511 33.97 25.19 -63.61
C ARG A 511 33.91 26.16 -62.42
N ILE A 512 33.17 27.28 -62.52
CA ILE A 512 33.00 28.24 -61.42
C ILE A 512 31.60 28.04 -60.82
N THR A 513 31.55 27.89 -59.49
CA THR A 513 30.31 27.64 -58.72
C THR A 513 30.31 28.42 -57.41
N GLY A 514 29.14 28.76 -56.89
CA GLY A 514 28.98 29.46 -55.62
C GLY A 514 29.14 30.97 -55.69
N THR A 515 29.07 31.60 -56.87
CA THR A 515 29.24 33.06 -57.05
C THR A 515 28.19 33.90 -56.33
N GLN A 516 27.11 33.29 -55.84
CA GLN A 516 26.07 33.94 -55.03
C GLN A 516 25.97 33.42 -53.58
N THR A 517 27.02 32.74 -53.11
CA THR A 517 27.10 32.18 -51.76
C THR A 517 28.31 32.78 -51.03
N PRO A 518 28.46 32.61 -49.70
CA PRO A 518 29.65 33.07 -48.98
C PRO A 518 30.93 32.29 -49.36
N THR A 519 30.86 31.35 -50.31
CA THR A 519 31.97 30.54 -50.78
C THR A 519 31.98 30.43 -52.30
N LEU A 520 33.06 30.89 -52.94
CA LEU A 520 33.32 30.71 -54.36
C LEU A 520 34.23 29.49 -54.56
N ARG A 521 33.84 28.57 -55.45
CA ARG A 521 34.65 27.42 -55.83
C ARG A 521 34.94 27.42 -57.34
N ILE A 522 36.20 27.21 -57.70
CA ILE A 522 36.69 27.07 -59.08
C ILE A 522 37.29 25.67 -59.22
N ASP A 523 36.69 24.81 -60.03
CA ASP A 523 37.07 23.40 -60.16
C ASP A 523 36.75 22.83 -61.57
N PRO A 524 37.73 22.37 -62.35
CA PRO A 524 39.17 22.50 -62.11
C PRO A 524 39.66 23.93 -62.39
N THR A 525 40.67 24.39 -61.64
CA THR A 525 41.34 25.66 -61.95
C THR A 525 42.17 25.58 -63.24
N GLN A 526 42.25 26.70 -63.95
CA GLN A 526 43.00 26.85 -65.19
C GLN A 526 43.90 28.08 -65.11
N ALA A 527 44.94 28.15 -65.94
CA ALA A 527 45.92 29.25 -65.92
C ALA A 527 45.29 30.67 -66.00
N GLY A 528 44.10 30.82 -66.60
CA GLY A 528 43.38 32.09 -66.66
C GLY A 528 42.59 32.50 -65.41
N ASP A 529 42.54 31.63 -64.40
CA ASP A 529 41.84 31.89 -63.13
C ASP A 529 42.72 32.64 -62.11
N GLU A 530 44.02 32.81 -62.39
CA GLU A 530 44.89 33.67 -61.58
C GLU A 530 44.36 35.12 -61.58
N GLY A 531 44.31 35.74 -60.40
CA GLY A 531 43.73 37.07 -60.22
C GLY A 531 43.21 37.32 -58.80
N ALA A 532 42.73 38.53 -58.57
CA ALA A 532 42.22 38.99 -57.27
C ALA A 532 40.69 38.78 -57.17
N TYR A 533 40.23 38.18 -56.07
CA TYR A 533 38.83 37.86 -55.84
C TYR A 533 38.28 38.63 -54.64
N SER A 534 37.08 39.20 -54.79
CA SER A 534 36.35 39.88 -53.70
C SER A 534 34.87 39.51 -53.76
N VAL A 535 34.17 39.64 -52.64
CA VAL A 535 32.73 39.41 -52.57
C VAL A 535 31.99 40.63 -52.03
N GLU A 536 30.87 40.93 -52.65
CA GLU A 536 29.91 41.93 -52.19
C GLU A 536 28.77 41.21 -51.48
N ALA A 537 28.55 41.55 -50.21
CA ALA A 537 27.51 40.99 -49.36
C ALA A 537 26.44 42.06 -49.13
N GLU A 538 25.22 41.82 -49.61
CA GLU A 538 24.11 42.77 -49.57
C GLU A 538 22.89 42.20 -48.85
N ASN A 539 22.16 43.04 -48.13
CA ASN A 539 20.78 42.74 -47.73
C ASN A 539 19.92 44.00 -47.85
N GLU A 540 18.66 43.92 -47.42
CA GLU A 540 17.71 45.04 -47.51
C GLU A 540 18.13 46.29 -46.71
N CYS A 541 19.14 46.17 -45.83
CA CYS A 541 19.66 47.24 -44.99
C CYS A 541 20.95 47.89 -45.53
N GLY A 542 21.65 47.28 -46.49
CA GLY A 542 22.84 47.84 -47.15
C GLY A 542 23.81 46.76 -47.67
N SER A 543 24.95 47.20 -48.22
CA SER A 543 26.00 46.30 -48.71
C SER A 543 27.37 46.57 -48.07
N THR A 544 28.15 45.51 -47.94
CA THR A 544 29.55 45.51 -47.52
C THR A 544 30.37 44.75 -48.56
N ARG A 545 31.53 45.26 -48.93
CA ARG A 545 32.48 44.57 -49.81
C ARG A 545 33.70 44.10 -49.03
N SER A 546 34.15 42.88 -49.30
CA SER A 546 35.37 42.34 -48.71
C SER A 546 36.64 42.97 -49.29
N ASP A 547 37.76 42.81 -48.56
CA ASP A 547 39.11 42.92 -49.14
C ASP A 547 39.35 41.82 -50.22
N GLU A 548 40.43 41.95 -51.00
CA GLU A 548 40.77 41.01 -52.08
C GLU A 548 41.64 39.84 -51.62
N GLY A 549 41.36 38.64 -52.15
CA GLY A 549 42.18 37.44 -52.03
C GLY A 549 42.73 37.00 -53.40
N LEU A 550 44.05 36.81 -53.50
CA LEU A 550 44.76 36.46 -54.74
C LEU A 550 44.81 34.95 -54.98
N LEU A 551 44.46 34.49 -56.19
CA LEU A 551 44.71 33.11 -56.66
C LEU A 551 46.00 33.07 -57.49
N ALA A 552 46.96 32.20 -57.15
CA ALA A 552 48.22 31.96 -57.89
C ALA A 552 48.46 30.45 -58.13
N PHE A 553 49.32 30.07 -59.09
CA PHE A 553 49.63 28.66 -59.40
C PHE A 553 51.01 28.17 -58.95
N GLY A 554 51.09 26.95 -58.36
CA GLY A 554 52.33 26.27 -57.92
C GLY A 554 52.63 24.92 -58.63
N ALA A 555 53.84 24.36 -58.44
CA ALA A 555 54.38 23.18 -59.17
C ALA A 555 53.72 21.80 -58.85
N ALA A 556 53.96 20.81 -59.74
CA ALA A 556 53.26 19.50 -59.87
C ALA A 556 53.19 18.59 -58.61
N CYS A 557 52.17 17.70 -58.56
CA CYS A 557 51.74 16.91 -57.40
C CYS A 557 51.84 15.38 -57.59
N ASP A 558 52.24 14.65 -56.53
CA ASP A 558 52.43 13.19 -56.41
C ASP A 558 51.26 12.51 -55.69
N ALA A 559 50.74 11.40 -56.24
CA ALA A 559 49.63 10.63 -55.64
C ALA A 559 50.03 9.85 -54.35
N PRO A 560 49.06 9.47 -53.48
CA PRO A 560 49.36 8.82 -52.21
C PRO A 560 49.81 7.38 -52.38
N GLN A 561 50.70 6.89 -51.51
CA GLN A 561 51.13 5.49 -51.40
C GLN A 561 51.17 5.07 -49.93
N VAL A 562 50.50 3.96 -49.58
CA VAL A 562 50.50 3.42 -48.21
C VAL A 562 51.79 2.64 -47.96
N THR A 563 52.60 3.11 -47.00
CA THR A 563 53.90 2.54 -46.63
C THR A 563 53.87 1.69 -45.36
N SER A 564 52.85 1.86 -44.52
CA SER A 564 52.60 1.00 -43.35
C SER A 564 51.13 0.60 -43.27
N GLN A 565 50.92 -0.70 -43.08
CA GLN A 565 49.59 -1.32 -43.00
C GLN A 565 49.08 -1.36 -41.55
N PRO A 566 47.75 -1.33 -41.32
CA PRO A 566 47.19 -1.52 -39.99
C PRO A 566 47.32 -2.98 -39.55
N ALA A 567 47.20 -3.26 -38.25
CA ALA A 567 47.25 -4.61 -37.68
C ALA A 567 45.93 -4.97 -36.98
N GLY A 568 45.40 -6.17 -37.25
CA GLY A 568 44.19 -6.67 -36.60
C GLY A 568 44.39 -6.93 -35.11
N GLN A 569 43.31 -6.83 -34.32
CA GLN A 569 43.35 -6.96 -32.86
C GLN A 569 42.19 -7.82 -32.35
N THR A 570 42.44 -8.58 -31.28
CA THR A 570 41.37 -9.18 -30.47
C THR A 570 41.34 -8.45 -29.13
N LEU A 571 40.23 -7.78 -28.85
CA LEU A 571 40.06 -6.88 -27.71
C LEU A 571 38.89 -7.35 -26.84
N CYS A 572 38.86 -6.92 -25.59
CA CYS A 572 37.70 -7.04 -24.73
C CYS A 572 36.85 -5.76 -24.80
N ALA A 573 35.54 -5.91 -24.60
CA ALA A 573 34.63 -4.76 -24.61
C ALA A 573 35.05 -3.76 -23.52
N GLY A 574 35.18 -2.48 -23.91
CA GLY A 574 35.72 -1.40 -23.07
C GLY A 574 37.20 -1.11 -23.29
N ASP A 575 37.95 -1.98 -23.97
CA ASP A 575 39.34 -1.69 -24.36
C ASP A 575 39.40 -0.59 -25.44
N SER A 576 40.57 0.00 -25.61
CA SER A 576 40.81 0.97 -26.68
C SER A 576 41.36 0.26 -27.93
N LEU A 577 40.67 0.39 -29.06
CA LEU A 577 41.19 0.01 -30.37
C LEU A 577 42.02 1.16 -30.95
N THR A 578 43.22 0.85 -31.42
CA THR A 578 44.04 1.77 -32.21
C THR A 578 44.52 1.07 -33.47
N LEU A 579 44.08 1.54 -34.64
CA LEU A 579 44.61 1.13 -35.94
C LEU A 579 45.33 2.32 -36.57
N SER A 580 46.51 2.10 -37.13
CA SER A 580 47.30 3.16 -37.77
C SER A 580 47.79 2.74 -39.15
N VAL A 581 47.90 3.73 -40.03
CA VAL A 581 48.54 3.61 -41.33
C VAL A 581 49.53 4.75 -41.52
N SER A 582 50.51 4.54 -42.40
CA SER A 582 51.40 5.61 -42.86
C SER A 582 51.37 5.66 -44.37
N ALA A 583 51.37 6.86 -44.93
CA ALA A 583 51.35 7.09 -46.37
C ALA A 583 52.23 8.29 -46.75
N ILE A 584 52.76 8.25 -47.98
CA ILE A 584 53.54 9.33 -48.61
C ILE A 584 52.77 9.87 -49.84
N GLY A 585 53.04 11.10 -50.26
CA GLY A 585 52.39 11.78 -51.39
C GLY A 585 52.35 13.31 -51.17
N THR A 586 51.98 14.09 -52.19
CA THR A 586 51.85 15.55 -52.02
C THR A 586 50.72 15.88 -51.05
N ALA A 587 51.01 16.74 -50.07
CA ALA A 587 50.03 17.17 -49.08
C ALA A 587 48.95 18.08 -49.72
N PRO A 588 47.72 18.11 -49.19
CA PRO A 588 47.23 17.37 -48.02
C PRO A 588 46.87 15.91 -48.35
N LEU A 589 47.24 14.98 -47.45
CA LEU A 589 46.74 13.61 -47.46
C LEU A 589 45.46 13.54 -46.64
N MET A 590 44.38 13.09 -47.25
CA MET A 590 43.08 12.87 -46.62
C MET A 590 42.90 11.38 -46.35
N TYR A 591 42.44 11.03 -45.15
CA TYR A 591 42.22 9.64 -44.75
C TYR A 591 40.73 9.36 -44.60
N GLU A 592 40.32 8.15 -44.95
CA GLU A 592 38.99 7.62 -44.67
C GLU A 592 39.12 6.21 -44.11
N TRP A 593 38.58 5.97 -42.91
CA TRP A 593 38.48 4.62 -42.36
C TRP A 593 37.14 3.99 -42.70
N ARG A 594 37.18 2.72 -43.09
CA ARG A 594 36.00 1.91 -43.39
C ARG A 594 35.98 0.66 -42.53
N ARG A 595 34.78 0.28 -42.09
CA ARG A 595 34.50 -0.99 -41.42
C ARG A 595 33.52 -1.79 -42.26
N SER A 596 33.94 -2.99 -42.66
CA SER A 596 33.19 -3.91 -43.51
C SER A 596 32.65 -3.23 -44.79
N GLY A 597 33.43 -2.30 -45.34
CA GLY A 597 33.09 -1.51 -46.53
C GLY A 597 32.38 -0.18 -46.27
N THR A 598 31.78 0.00 -45.08
CA THR A 598 31.06 1.23 -44.70
C THR A 598 32.01 2.27 -44.12
N LEU A 599 31.88 3.52 -44.55
CA LEU A 599 32.65 4.65 -44.02
C LEU A 599 32.37 4.85 -42.53
N ILE A 600 33.42 5.06 -41.75
CA ILE A 600 33.34 5.48 -40.34
C ILE A 600 33.43 7.01 -40.34
N PRO A 601 32.33 7.75 -40.06
CA PRO A 601 32.32 9.19 -40.16
C PRO A 601 33.33 9.86 -39.22
N ASN A 602 33.90 10.98 -39.66
CA ASN A 602 34.79 11.84 -38.88
C ASN A 602 36.12 11.20 -38.44
N GLN A 603 36.52 10.07 -39.04
CA GLN A 603 37.80 9.41 -38.80
C GLN A 603 38.77 9.73 -39.95
N ASN A 604 39.29 10.96 -39.94
CA ASN A 604 39.97 11.55 -41.10
C ASN A 604 41.51 11.63 -40.95
N GLY A 605 42.06 10.95 -39.94
CA GLY A 605 43.50 10.92 -39.64
C GLY A 605 44.17 9.59 -39.99
N PRO A 606 45.51 9.53 -39.94
CA PRO A 606 46.29 8.30 -40.18
C PRO A 606 46.06 7.22 -39.10
N THR A 607 45.38 7.57 -38.00
CA THR A 607 45.06 6.67 -36.90
C THR A 607 43.55 6.69 -36.67
N LEU A 608 42.95 5.51 -36.61
CA LEU A 608 41.61 5.29 -36.08
C LEU A 608 41.73 4.87 -34.62
N GLN A 609 41.09 5.61 -33.73
CA GLN A 609 41.04 5.31 -32.31
C GLN A 609 39.59 5.21 -31.83
N ILE A 610 39.26 4.09 -31.19
CA ILE A 610 37.96 3.88 -30.53
C ILE A 610 38.26 3.55 -29.07
N ASN A 611 37.99 4.49 -28.16
CA ASN A 611 38.48 4.41 -26.76
C ASN A 611 37.83 3.29 -25.93
N ALA A 612 36.61 2.89 -26.26
CA ALA A 612 35.88 1.85 -25.56
C ALA A 612 35.09 1.03 -26.58
N VAL A 613 35.70 -0.05 -27.07
CA VAL A 613 35.06 -0.88 -28.10
C VAL A 613 33.92 -1.72 -27.53
N THR A 614 32.92 -1.97 -28.36
CA THR A 614 31.80 -2.88 -28.09
C THR A 614 31.89 -4.10 -29.02
N PRO A 615 31.18 -5.21 -28.75
CA PRO A 615 31.09 -6.32 -29.69
C PRO A 615 30.61 -5.88 -31.08
N ALA A 616 29.78 -4.83 -31.10
CA ALA A 616 29.29 -4.19 -32.31
C ALA A 616 30.34 -3.39 -33.05
N ASP A 617 31.59 -3.28 -32.60
CA ASP A 617 32.73 -2.72 -33.34
C ASP A 617 33.56 -3.81 -34.05
N SER A 618 33.24 -5.09 -33.85
CA SER A 618 33.91 -6.17 -34.58
C SER A 618 33.68 -6.06 -36.10
N GLY A 619 34.72 -6.29 -36.89
CA GLY A 619 34.61 -6.21 -38.35
C GLY A 619 35.97 -6.10 -39.03
N ASN A 620 35.93 -5.96 -40.35
CA ASN A 620 37.13 -5.80 -41.16
C ASN A 620 37.38 -4.31 -41.42
N TYR A 621 38.51 -3.79 -40.98
CA TYR A 621 38.88 -2.38 -41.08
C TYR A 621 39.87 -2.14 -42.21
N GLN A 622 39.72 -1.01 -42.89
CA GLN A 622 40.61 -0.60 -43.97
C GLN A 622 40.64 0.93 -44.03
N ALA A 623 41.82 1.51 -44.18
CA ALA A 623 42.01 2.93 -44.46
C ALA A 623 42.21 3.18 -45.97
N MET A 624 41.56 4.20 -46.51
CA MET A 624 41.82 4.78 -47.83
C MET A 624 42.49 6.14 -47.63
N VAL A 625 43.54 6.42 -48.40
CA VAL A 625 44.31 7.67 -48.35
C VAL A 625 44.24 8.32 -49.73
N ALA A 626 43.85 9.59 -49.80
CA ALA A 626 43.65 10.33 -51.04
C ALA A 626 44.34 11.71 -50.99
N ASN A 627 44.73 12.24 -52.14
CA ASN A 627 45.08 13.64 -52.33
C ASN A 627 44.61 14.10 -53.72
N GLY A 628 44.94 15.33 -54.10
CA GLY A 628 44.55 15.91 -55.40
C GLY A 628 45.05 15.16 -56.64
N CYS A 629 45.95 14.18 -56.48
CA CYS A 629 46.58 13.44 -57.58
C CYS A 629 46.22 11.94 -57.62
N GLY A 630 45.51 11.42 -56.62
CA GLY A 630 45.04 10.03 -56.62
C GLY A 630 44.69 9.48 -55.24
N SER A 631 44.51 8.17 -55.14
CA SER A 631 44.25 7.47 -53.87
C SER A 631 44.94 6.12 -53.78
N ALA A 632 45.17 5.64 -52.54
CA ALA A 632 45.69 4.32 -52.22
C ALA A 632 44.91 3.73 -51.03
N THR A 633 44.69 2.42 -51.04
CA THR A 633 43.95 1.72 -49.98
C THR A 633 44.87 0.74 -49.26
N SER A 634 44.83 0.74 -47.93
CA SER A 634 45.54 -0.22 -47.07
C SER A 634 44.95 -1.65 -47.21
N VAL A 635 45.59 -2.64 -46.60
CA VAL A 635 45.03 -4.00 -46.47
C VAL A 635 43.86 -4.02 -45.49
N SER A 636 42.92 -4.94 -45.70
CA SER A 636 41.82 -5.15 -44.77
C SER A 636 42.25 -6.01 -43.58
N VAL A 637 42.03 -5.53 -42.35
CA VAL A 637 42.39 -6.24 -41.11
C VAL A 637 41.18 -6.53 -40.24
N SER A 638 41.16 -7.71 -39.60
CA SER A 638 40.04 -8.10 -38.73
C SER A 638 40.25 -7.59 -37.31
N VAL A 639 39.23 -6.93 -36.77
CA VAL A 639 39.12 -6.59 -35.35
C VAL A 639 37.99 -7.41 -34.76
N VAL A 640 38.28 -8.10 -33.66
CA VAL A 640 37.31 -8.94 -32.94
C VAL A 640 37.20 -8.44 -31.51
N VAL A 641 36.00 -8.04 -31.10
CA VAL A 641 35.73 -7.58 -29.74
C VAL A 641 34.93 -8.64 -28.99
N ARG A 642 35.49 -9.11 -27.87
CA ARG A 642 34.91 -10.17 -27.02
C ARG A 642 34.27 -9.54 -25.77
N ALA A 643 33.27 -10.21 -25.22
CA ALA A 643 32.55 -9.74 -24.03
C ALA A 643 32.94 -10.54 -22.79
N ARG A 644 32.66 -9.97 -21.60
CA ARG A 644 32.63 -10.70 -20.34
C ARG A 644 31.55 -11.80 -20.36
N PRO A 645 31.55 -12.76 -19.42
CA PRO A 645 30.49 -13.75 -19.33
C PRO A 645 29.12 -13.10 -19.14
N THR A 646 28.07 -13.76 -19.63
CA THR A 646 26.69 -13.38 -19.33
C THR A 646 26.09 -14.41 -18.38
N ILE A 647 25.57 -13.97 -17.23
CA ILE A 647 24.83 -14.84 -16.31
C ILE A 647 23.41 -15.00 -16.84
N LEU A 648 22.95 -16.24 -16.96
CA LEU A 648 21.60 -16.59 -17.43
C LEU A 648 20.67 -16.91 -16.28
N VAL A 649 21.19 -17.57 -15.24
CA VAL A 649 20.43 -17.95 -14.04
C VAL A 649 21.27 -17.61 -12.81
N HIS A 650 20.66 -16.81 -11.94
CA HIS A 650 21.21 -16.40 -10.65
C HIS A 650 20.89 -17.44 -9.57
N PRO A 651 21.66 -17.50 -8.47
CA PRO A 651 21.33 -18.38 -7.36
C PRO A 651 20.06 -17.86 -6.65
N THR A 652 19.26 -18.76 -6.10
CA THR A 652 18.04 -18.41 -5.37
C THR A 652 18.25 -18.55 -3.87
N SER A 653 17.67 -17.65 -3.08
CA SER A 653 17.69 -17.74 -1.61
C SER A 653 17.00 -19.02 -1.14
N GLN A 654 17.59 -19.69 -0.15
CA GLN A 654 17.09 -20.95 0.39
C GLN A 654 16.98 -20.89 1.91
N SER A 655 16.00 -21.61 2.45
CA SER A 655 15.86 -21.85 3.89
C SER A 655 15.87 -23.36 4.12
N ALA A 656 16.72 -23.83 5.03
CA ALA A 656 16.93 -25.25 5.25
C ALA A 656 17.05 -25.59 6.74
N CYS A 657 16.60 -26.78 7.12
CA CYS A 657 16.69 -27.25 8.49
C CYS A 657 18.15 -27.58 8.86
N PRO A 658 18.55 -27.45 10.14
CA PRO A 658 19.89 -27.84 10.57
C PRO A 658 20.24 -29.27 10.13
N GLY A 659 21.42 -29.47 9.54
CA GLY A 659 21.88 -30.77 9.04
C GLY A 659 21.46 -31.11 7.61
N ALA A 660 20.58 -30.33 6.97
CA ALA A 660 20.17 -30.54 5.58
C ALA A 660 21.31 -30.22 4.59
N SER A 661 21.13 -30.59 3.32
CA SER A 661 22.01 -30.14 2.23
C SER A 661 21.33 -29.07 1.39
N VAL A 662 22.06 -28.01 1.05
CA VAL A 662 21.62 -26.89 0.22
C VAL A 662 22.55 -26.77 -0.98
N THR A 663 21.98 -26.52 -2.16
CA THR A 663 22.75 -26.28 -3.38
C THR A 663 22.34 -24.95 -4.00
N PHE A 664 23.31 -24.05 -4.14
CA PHE A 664 23.20 -22.87 -4.98
C PHE A 664 23.76 -23.18 -6.38
N SER A 665 23.16 -22.61 -7.41
CA SER A 665 23.59 -22.81 -8.80
C SER A 665 23.57 -21.51 -9.57
N VAL A 666 24.58 -21.31 -10.40
CA VAL A 666 24.63 -20.25 -11.41
C VAL A 666 24.77 -20.91 -12.77
N SER A 667 24.05 -20.41 -13.76
CA SER A 667 24.33 -20.73 -15.16
C SER A 667 24.76 -19.47 -15.89
N ALA A 668 25.78 -19.59 -16.72
CA ALA A 668 26.37 -18.50 -17.46
C ALA A 668 26.87 -19.00 -18.81
N THR A 669 27.01 -18.09 -19.76
CA THR A 669 27.54 -18.37 -21.10
C THR A 669 28.70 -17.45 -21.42
N THR A 670 29.61 -17.93 -22.27
CA THR A 670 30.70 -17.13 -22.86
C THR A 670 30.90 -17.55 -24.31
N THR A 671 31.26 -16.59 -25.15
CA THR A 671 31.69 -16.83 -26.55
C THR A 671 33.21 -16.77 -26.69
N PHE A 672 33.94 -16.59 -25.58
CA PHE A 672 35.39 -16.46 -25.55
C PHE A 672 36.00 -17.11 -24.30
N GLY A 673 36.99 -17.97 -24.51
CA GLY A 673 37.65 -18.72 -23.44
C GLY A 673 36.74 -19.71 -22.73
N THR A 674 37.18 -20.15 -21.55
CA THR A 674 36.42 -21.01 -20.65
C THR A 674 35.91 -20.20 -19.47
N LEU A 675 34.74 -20.58 -18.94
CA LEU A 675 34.21 -19.99 -17.71
C LEU A 675 34.96 -20.54 -16.50
N SER A 676 35.28 -19.65 -15.57
CA SER A 676 35.68 -20.02 -14.21
C SER A 676 34.69 -19.42 -13.22
N TYR A 677 34.50 -20.11 -12.10
CA TYR A 677 33.55 -19.76 -11.05
C TYR A 677 34.31 -19.60 -9.74
N GLN A 678 33.85 -18.69 -8.90
CA GLN A 678 34.31 -18.54 -7.52
C GLN A 678 33.12 -18.12 -6.66
N TRP A 679 32.66 -19.03 -5.80
CA TRP A 679 31.61 -18.69 -4.84
C TRP A 679 32.16 -17.90 -3.67
N ARG A 680 31.35 -16.98 -3.17
CA ARG A 680 31.65 -16.17 -2.00
C ARG A 680 30.51 -16.24 -1.00
N ARG A 681 30.85 -16.07 0.27
CA ARG A 681 29.89 -15.88 1.35
C ARG A 681 30.21 -14.57 2.06
N ASN A 682 29.22 -13.69 2.15
CA ASN A 682 29.35 -12.36 2.75
C ASN A 682 30.53 -11.57 2.15
N GLY A 683 30.74 -11.71 0.83
CA GLY A 683 31.83 -11.08 0.09
C GLY A 683 33.19 -11.77 0.17
N ILE A 684 33.34 -12.87 0.92
CA ILE A 684 34.61 -13.60 1.09
C ILE A 684 34.60 -14.89 0.27
N ASP A 685 35.68 -15.14 -0.48
CA ASP A 685 35.84 -16.34 -1.30
C ASP A 685 35.80 -17.63 -0.46
N ILE A 686 35.01 -18.58 -0.94
CA ILE A 686 34.93 -19.93 -0.36
C ILE A 686 35.98 -20.80 -1.06
N GLY A 687 36.98 -21.26 -0.30
CA GLY A 687 38.07 -22.09 -0.83
C GLY A 687 37.56 -23.35 -1.53
N GLY A 688 38.01 -23.59 -2.76
CA GLY A 688 37.67 -24.78 -3.56
C GLY A 688 36.29 -24.75 -4.23
N ALA A 689 35.49 -23.70 -4.04
CA ALA A 689 34.18 -23.57 -4.66
C ALA A 689 34.26 -22.99 -6.08
N SER A 690 34.80 -23.79 -7.01
CA SER A 690 35.11 -23.37 -8.39
C SER A 690 34.16 -23.90 -9.47
N GLY A 691 33.03 -24.48 -9.07
CA GLY A 691 32.01 -25.01 -9.98
C GLY A 691 30.85 -24.05 -10.19
N ALA A 692 30.04 -24.31 -11.22
CA ALA A 692 28.77 -23.62 -11.46
C ALA A 692 27.74 -23.84 -10.34
N THR A 693 27.98 -24.81 -9.44
CA THR A 693 27.17 -25.10 -8.27
C THR A 693 28.02 -25.07 -6.99
N LEU A 694 27.40 -24.66 -5.90
CA LEU A 694 27.93 -24.77 -4.55
C LEU A 694 26.96 -25.59 -3.71
N THR A 695 27.39 -26.76 -3.26
CA THR A 695 26.63 -27.59 -2.33
C THR A 695 27.25 -27.53 -0.93
N ARG A 696 26.43 -27.18 0.07
CA ARG A 696 26.77 -27.29 1.49
C ARG A 696 25.95 -28.41 2.10
N SER A 697 26.61 -29.42 2.65
CA SER A 697 25.96 -30.52 3.37
C SER A 697 26.06 -30.31 4.87
N GLY A 698 25.02 -30.69 5.61
CA GLY A 698 25.03 -30.55 7.06
C GLY A 698 24.90 -29.10 7.53
N VAL A 699 24.09 -28.29 6.84
CA VAL A 699 24.04 -26.84 7.08
C VAL A 699 23.72 -26.49 8.53
N SER A 700 24.48 -25.56 9.11
CA SER A 700 24.27 -25.06 10.48
C SER A 700 24.08 -23.54 10.49
N THR A 701 23.92 -22.95 11.67
CA THR A 701 23.93 -21.49 11.84
C THR A 701 25.20 -20.85 11.31
N ASP A 702 26.32 -21.60 11.34
CA ASP A 702 27.60 -21.15 10.82
C ASP A 702 27.65 -21.12 9.30
N ASP A 703 26.63 -21.60 8.59
CA ASP A 703 26.51 -21.51 7.13
C ASP A 703 25.60 -20.35 6.69
N VAL A 704 24.86 -19.72 7.60
CA VAL A 704 23.93 -18.63 7.30
C VAL A 704 24.67 -17.44 6.72
N GLY A 705 24.17 -16.89 5.63
CA GLY A 705 24.80 -15.73 5.01
C GLY A 705 24.32 -15.49 3.60
N VAL A 706 24.95 -14.52 2.96
CA VAL A 706 24.67 -14.13 1.58
C VAL A 706 25.70 -14.75 0.67
N TYR A 707 25.25 -15.54 -0.29
CA TYR A 707 26.05 -16.25 -1.27
C TYR A 707 25.93 -15.59 -2.63
N ASP A 708 27.06 -15.32 -3.27
CA ASP A 708 27.12 -14.90 -4.66
C ASP A 708 28.23 -15.69 -5.38
N CYS A 709 28.20 -15.69 -6.71
CA CYS A 709 29.23 -16.33 -7.51
C CYS A 709 29.84 -15.32 -8.47
N VAL A 710 31.16 -15.19 -8.43
CA VAL A 710 31.94 -14.48 -9.45
C VAL A 710 32.18 -15.45 -10.60
N VAL A 711 31.71 -15.08 -11.78
CA VAL A 711 31.92 -15.83 -13.02
C VAL A 711 32.85 -15.04 -13.92
N SER A 712 33.92 -15.65 -14.41
CA SER A 712 34.93 -14.94 -15.20
C SER A 712 35.37 -15.68 -16.46
N ASN A 713 35.77 -14.90 -17.47
CA ASN A 713 36.48 -15.33 -18.67
C ASN A 713 37.72 -14.42 -18.87
N PRO A 714 38.52 -14.60 -19.92
CA PRO A 714 39.70 -13.75 -20.14
C PRO A 714 39.41 -12.25 -20.31
N CYS A 715 38.16 -11.83 -20.57
CA CYS A 715 37.76 -10.42 -20.63
C CYS A 715 37.29 -9.83 -19.30
N GLY A 716 37.32 -10.62 -18.23
CA GLY A 716 37.03 -10.19 -16.87
C GLY A 716 35.89 -10.98 -16.24
N SER A 717 35.36 -10.43 -15.15
CA SER A 717 34.36 -11.08 -14.32
C SER A 717 33.04 -10.33 -14.26
N VAL A 718 31.99 -11.08 -13.99
CA VAL A 718 30.66 -10.63 -13.59
C VAL A 718 30.27 -11.37 -12.31
N THR A 719 29.54 -10.71 -11.42
CA THR A 719 29.09 -11.31 -10.16
C THR A 719 27.60 -11.57 -10.26
N SER A 720 27.14 -12.75 -9.84
CA SER A 720 25.71 -13.03 -9.77
C SER A 720 25.02 -12.16 -8.72
N ASP A 721 23.71 -11.97 -8.87
CA ASP A 721 22.86 -11.63 -7.74
C ASP A 721 23.11 -12.51 -6.51
N ALA A 722 22.84 -11.92 -5.36
CA ALA A 722 23.02 -12.50 -4.05
C ALA A 722 21.83 -13.40 -3.65
N ALA A 723 22.12 -14.59 -3.13
CA ALA A 723 21.16 -15.52 -2.54
C ALA A 723 21.43 -15.70 -1.05
N SER A 724 20.41 -15.59 -0.19
CA SER A 724 20.57 -15.82 1.24
C SER A 724 20.34 -17.29 1.61
N LEU A 725 21.16 -17.82 2.51
CA LEU A 725 20.88 -19.05 3.25
C LEU A 725 20.38 -18.70 4.64
N THR A 726 19.18 -19.16 5.00
CA THR A 726 18.68 -19.10 6.38
C THR A 726 18.47 -20.50 6.95
N ILE A 727 18.55 -20.63 8.27
CA ILE A 727 18.19 -21.87 8.96
C ILE A 727 16.71 -21.82 9.34
N ALA A 728 15.96 -22.83 8.91
CA ALA A 728 14.55 -22.98 9.23
C ALA A 728 14.37 -23.52 10.66
N GLU A 729 13.43 -22.94 11.40
CA GLU A 729 13.19 -23.23 12.81
C GLU A 729 12.15 -24.36 13.04
N LEU A 730 12.24 -25.03 14.19
CA LEU A 730 11.18 -25.94 14.66
C LEU A 730 9.90 -25.16 15.00
N PRO A 731 8.72 -25.80 15.01
CA PRO A 731 7.52 -25.16 15.53
C PRO A 731 7.69 -24.82 17.02
N SER A 732 7.08 -23.74 17.47
CA SER A 732 7.02 -23.31 18.86
C SER A 732 5.57 -23.40 19.37
N ILE A 733 5.35 -24.03 20.52
CA ILE A 733 4.04 -24.10 21.17
C ILE A 733 3.93 -22.89 22.10
N THR A 734 3.06 -21.95 21.75
CA THR A 734 2.86 -20.69 22.48
C THR A 734 1.72 -20.78 23.51
N SER A 735 0.84 -21.77 23.39
CA SER A 735 -0.17 -22.08 24.40
C SER A 735 -0.26 -23.59 24.60
N GLN A 736 -0.07 -24.00 25.86
CA GLN A 736 -0.08 -25.40 26.27
C GLN A 736 -1.51 -25.89 26.53
N PRO A 737 -1.76 -27.20 26.37
CA PRO A 737 -3.07 -27.75 26.67
C PRO A 737 -3.28 -27.83 28.18
N VAL A 738 -4.51 -27.55 28.62
CA VAL A 738 -4.86 -27.55 30.05
C VAL A 738 -5.62 -28.83 30.38
N GLY A 739 -5.23 -29.51 31.46
CA GLY A 739 -5.95 -30.67 31.98
C GLY A 739 -7.37 -30.32 32.43
N GLN A 740 -8.29 -31.28 32.37
CA GLN A 740 -9.71 -31.07 32.68
C GLN A 740 -10.28 -32.23 33.50
N THR A 741 -11.18 -31.90 34.42
CA THR A 741 -12.08 -32.88 35.06
C THR A 741 -13.45 -32.75 34.40
N ILE A 742 -13.87 -33.77 33.65
CA ILE A 742 -15.11 -33.74 32.88
C ILE A 742 -16.07 -34.85 33.30
N CYS A 743 -17.36 -34.54 33.37
CA CYS A 743 -18.39 -35.54 33.66
C CYS A 743 -18.71 -36.37 32.43
N VAL A 744 -18.94 -37.67 32.61
CA VAL A 744 -19.36 -38.58 31.52
C VAL A 744 -20.57 -37.99 30.79
N GLY A 745 -20.53 -38.01 29.45
CA GLY A 745 -21.58 -37.45 28.60
C GLY A 745 -21.44 -35.97 28.26
N ARG A 746 -20.55 -35.22 28.94
CA ARG A 746 -20.28 -33.81 28.62
C ARG A 746 -19.19 -33.68 27.54
N PRO A 747 -19.25 -32.64 26.68
CA PRO A 747 -18.19 -32.39 25.73
C PRO A 747 -16.93 -31.86 26.42
N PHE A 748 -15.75 -32.15 25.85
CA PHE A 748 -14.49 -31.56 26.27
C PHE A 748 -13.65 -31.13 25.05
N THR A 749 -12.76 -30.17 25.27
CA THR A 749 -11.81 -29.70 24.25
C THR A 749 -10.45 -29.49 24.89
N LEU A 750 -9.42 -30.15 24.34
CA LEU A 750 -8.02 -29.80 24.57
C LEU A 750 -7.52 -28.98 23.38
N ALA A 751 -6.67 -28.00 23.63
CA ALA A 751 -6.20 -27.09 22.59
C ALA A 751 -4.73 -26.75 22.81
N VAL A 752 -4.00 -26.58 21.71
CA VAL A 752 -2.68 -25.94 21.69
C VAL A 752 -2.70 -24.79 20.71
N THR A 753 -1.88 -23.77 20.96
CA THR A 753 -1.54 -22.76 19.96
C THR A 753 -0.06 -22.91 19.65
N ALA A 754 0.29 -22.95 18.36
CA ALA A 754 1.67 -23.04 17.93
C ALA A 754 1.95 -22.10 16.77
N THR A 755 3.18 -21.60 16.70
CA THR A 755 3.72 -20.77 15.62
C THR A 755 4.94 -21.48 15.03
N GLY A 756 5.32 -21.11 13.82
CA GLY A 756 6.51 -21.67 13.19
C GLY A 756 6.46 -21.52 11.67
N PRO A 757 7.61 -21.62 10.99
CA PRO A 757 7.68 -21.48 9.55
C PRO A 757 7.01 -22.66 8.83
N GLY A 758 6.35 -22.35 7.71
CA GLY A 758 5.66 -23.33 6.86
C GLY A 758 4.33 -23.85 7.42
N THR A 759 3.77 -24.87 6.78
CA THR A 759 2.52 -25.50 7.23
C THR A 759 2.76 -26.38 8.45
N LEU A 760 2.11 -26.05 9.57
CA LEU A 760 2.13 -26.86 10.79
C LEU A 760 1.18 -28.06 10.69
N ARG A 761 1.64 -29.22 11.16
CA ARG A 761 0.85 -30.46 11.29
C ARG A 761 0.75 -30.86 12.76
N PHE A 762 -0.46 -31.21 13.19
CA PHE A 762 -0.77 -31.56 14.57
C PHE A 762 -1.12 -33.04 14.68
N GLN A 763 -0.74 -33.67 15.79
CA GLN A 763 -1.18 -35.01 16.15
C GLN A 763 -1.32 -35.12 17.67
N TRP A 764 -2.54 -35.29 18.16
CA TRP A 764 -2.80 -35.60 19.56
C TRP A 764 -2.44 -37.05 19.85
N LEU A 765 -1.79 -37.26 21.00
CA LEU A 765 -1.44 -38.55 21.55
C LEU A 765 -2.12 -38.70 22.92
N ARG A 766 -2.66 -39.88 23.19
CA ARG A 766 -3.16 -40.30 24.50
C ARG A 766 -2.29 -41.44 24.98
N ASN A 767 -1.64 -41.28 26.13
CA ASN A 767 -0.68 -42.25 26.67
C ASN A 767 0.32 -42.72 25.60
N ASN A 768 0.91 -41.75 24.88
CA ASN A 768 1.85 -41.93 23.76
C ASN A 768 1.30 -42.63 22.50
N THR A 769 -0.02 -42.86 22.41
CA THR A 769 -0.66 -43.46 21.23
C THR A 769 -1.46 -42.42 20.46
N ALA A 770 -1.34 -42.39 19.13
CA ALA A 770 -2.06 -41.42 18.30
C ALA A 770 -3.59 -41.53 18.48
N VAL A 771 -4.25 -40.40 18.68
CA VAL A 771 -5.70 -40.29 18.82
C VAL A 771 -6.33 -40.11 17.44
N THR A 772 -7.28 -40.98 17.09
CA THR A 772 -8.05 -40.87 15.83
C THR A 772 -8.80 -39.54 15.77
N GLY A 773 -8.69 -38.82 14.65
CA GLY A 773 -9.28 -37.49 14.48
C GLY A 773 -8.58 -36.37 15.24
N GLY A 774 -7.43 -36.65 15.86
CA GLY A 774 -6.60 -35.68 16.58
C GLY A 774 -5.57 -34.99 15.70
N SER A 775 -5.90 -34.62 14.46
CA SER A 775 -4.94 -34.03 13.49
C SER A 775 -4.99 -32.50 13.43
N ALA A 776 -5.68 -31.86 14.36
CA ALA A 776 -5.87 -30.41 14.43
C ALA A 776 -5.26 -29.84 15.72
N ALA A 777 -5.10 -28.52 15.78
CA ALA A 777 -4.65 -27.80 16.97
C ALA A 777 -5.58 -28.00 18.19
N THR A 778 -6.81 -28.43 17.95
CA THR A 778 -7.79 -28.78 18.98
C THR A 778 -8.22 -30.25 18.87
N LEU A 779 -8.44 -30.87 20.02
CA LEU A 779 -9.08 -32.19 20.16
C LEU A 779 -10.38 -32.00 20.91
N THR A 780 -11.50 -32.11 20.19
CA THR A 780 -12.85 -32.00 20.76
C THR A 780 -13.58 -33.32 20.66
N ARG A 781 -14.24 -33.71 21.75
CA ARG A 781 -15.19 -34.83 21.80
C ARG A 781 -16.52 -34.33 22.32
N ALA A 782 -17.62 -34.68 21.63
CA ALA A 782 -18.96 -34.23 21.97
C ALA A 782 -19.50 -34.85 23.28
N SER A 783 -18.96 -36.00 23.68
CA SER A 783 -19.40 -36.76 24.85
C SER A 783 -18.22 -37.54 25.42
N ALA A 784 -17.79 -37.21 26.63
CA ALA A 784 -16.71 -37.89 27.33
C ALA A 784 -17.14 -39.30 27.78
N THR A 785 -16.26 -40.27 27.56
CA THR A 785 -16.44 -41.68 27.97
C THR A 785 -15.28 -42.15 28.85
N ALA A 786 -15.45 -43.32 29.50
CA ALA A 786 -14.40 -43.99 30.27
C ALA A 786 -13.09 -44.16 29.49
N ALA A 787 -13.18 -44.40 28.18
CA ALA A 787 -12.03 -44.60 27.32
C ALA A 787 -11.24 -43.31 27.03
N ASP A 788 -11.83 -42.14 27.28
CA ASP A 788 -11.19 -40.85 27.00
C ASP A 788 -10.28 -40.39 28.15
N ALA A 789 -10.40 -40.93 29.35
CA ALA A 789 -9.53 -40.58 30.46
C ALA A 789 -8.05 -40.95 30.17
N GLY A 790 -7.12 -40.06 30.51
CA GLY A 790 -5.70 -40.31 30.29
C GLY A 790 -4.85 -39.04 30.17
N SER A 791 -3.56 -39.24 29.89
CA SER A 791 -2.59 -38.16 29.66
C SER A 791 -2.51 -37.85 28.17
N TYR A 792 -2.76 -36.60 27.80
CA TYR A 792 -2.74 -36.12 26.43
C TYR A 792 -1.55 -35.20 26.18
N THR A 793 -0.91 -35.39 25.02
CA THR A 793 0.07 -34.46 24.46
C THR A 793 -0.28 -34.19 23.01
N CYS A 794 0.14 -33.04 22.48
CA CYS A 794 0.01 -32.71 21.07
C CYS A 794 1.40 -32.58 20.45
N ARG A 795 1.68 -33.39 19.43
CA ARG A 795 2.89 -33.27 18.62
C ARG A 795 2.61 -32.28 17.49
N VAL A 796 3.37 -31.19 17.47
CA VAL A 796 3.32 -30.17 16.41
C VAL A 796 4.57 -30.31 15.56
N SER A 797 4.41 -30.37 14.24
CA SER A 797 5.51 -30.61 13.31
C SER A 797 5.46 -29.68 12.09
N ASN A 798 6.64 -29.32 11.58
CA ASN A 798 6.82 -28.71 10.27
C ASN A 798 7.84 -29.54 9.47
N ASN A 799 8.41 -28.97 8.40
CA ASN A 799 9.39 -29.67 7.57
C ASN A 799 10.73 -29.92 8.28
N CYS A 800 11.01 -29.24 9.40
CA CYS A 800 12.28 -29.35 10.13
C CYS A 800 12.24 -30.28 11.34
N GLY A 801 11.05 -30.70 11.76
CA GLY A 801 10.92 -31.65 12.85
C GLY A 801 9.64 -31.41 13.63
N SER A 802 9.64 -31.86 14.89
CA SER A 802 8.47 -31.80 15.75
C SER A 802 8.82 -31.41 17.18
N VAL A 803 7.95 -30.63 17.78
CA VAL A 803 7.90 -30.41 19.23
C VAL A 803 6.66 -31.10 19.82
N VAL A 804 6.71 -31.44 21.10
CA VAL A 804 5.59 -32.08 21.82
C VAL A 804 5.17 -31.13 22.93
N SER A 805 3.85 -30.94 23.09
CA SER A 805 3.29 -30.12 24.15
C SER A 805 3.55 -30.72 25.54
N ASP A 806 3.29 -29.91 26.56
CA ASP A 806 3.15 -30.40 27.92
C ASP A 806 1.97 -31.37 28.03
N VAL A 807 1.97 -32.16 29.11
CA VAL A 807 0.94 -33.17 29.37
C VAL A 807 -0.32 -32.52 29.95
N ALA A 808 -1.45 -32.67 29.26
CA ALA A 808 -2.78 -32.35 29.79
C ALA A 808 -3.48 -33.64 30.23
N VAL A 809 -3.82 -33.73 31.52
CA VAL A 809 -4.53 -34.91 32.07
C VAL A 809 -6.04 -34.69 31.99
N LEU A 810 -6.75 -35.62 31.35
CA LEU A 810 -8.22 -35.67 31.37
C LEU A 810 -8.68 -36.69 32.42
N VAL A 811 -9.37 -36.21 33.44
CA VAL A 811 -9.97 -37.01 34.51
C VAL A 811 -11.48 -37.04 34.35
N LEU A 812 -12.12 -38.18 34.64
CA LEU A 812 -13.57 -38.27 34.67
C LEU A 812 -14.11 -37.96 36.06
N GLY A 813 -14.98 -36.96 36.14
CA GLY A 813 -15.61 -36.55 37.39
C GLY A 813 -16.61 -37.59 37.90
N GLN A 814 -16.59 -37.86 39.20
CA GLN A 814 -17.51 -38.78 39.86
C GLN A 814 -18.72 -38.03 40.45
N ALA A 815 -19.94 -38.42 40.07
CA ALA A 815 -21.16 -37.87 40.64
C ALA A 815 -21.33 -38.27 42.12
N PRO A 816 -21.91 -37.40 42.97
CA PRO A 816 -22.19 -37.73 44.35
C PRO A 816 -23.21 -38.88 44.47
N ALA A 817 -22.94 -39.84 45.34
CA ALA A 817 -23.85 -40.93 45.69
C ALA A 817 -23.95 -41.06 47.21
N ILE A 818 -25.17 -41.03 47.73
CA ILE A 818 -25.44 -41.22 49.16
C ILE A 818 -25.44 -42.72 49.46
N ASN A 819 -24.45 -43.20 50.19
CA ASN A 819 -24.35 -44.61 50.59
C ASN A 819 -24.94 -44.88 51.98
N VAL A 820 -25.07 -43.86 52.84
CA VAL A 820 -25.77 -43.97 54.12
C VAL A 820 -26.75 -42.81 54.27
N GLN A 821 -28.04 -43.12 54.32
CA GLN A 821 -29.11 -42.15 54.55
C GLN A 821 -29.16 -41.74 56.03
N PRO A 822 -29.54 -40.48 56.34
CA PRO A 822 -29.79 -40.09 57.71
C PRO A 822 -30.97 -40.86 58.30
N ARG A 823 -31.06 -40.89 59.63
CA ARG A 823 -32.12 -41.58 60.37
C ARG A 823 -32.88 -40.59 61.24
N GLY A 824 -34.19 -40.79 61.35
CA GLY A 824 -35.00 -40.03 62.30
C GLY A 824 -34.56 -40.28 63.73
N THR A 825 -34.66 -39.25 64.58
CA THR A 825 -34.25 -39.33 65.99
C THR A 825 -35.27 -38.66 66.91
N SER A 826 -35.20 -38.98 68.19
CA SER A 826 -36.05 -38.40 69.23
C SER A 826 -35.18 -37.83 70.34
N ALA A 827 -35.45 -36.59 70.77
CA ALA A 827 -34.69 -35.91 71.80
C ALA A 827 -35.62 -35.13 72.75
N CYS A 828 -35.20 -34.98 74.01
CA CYS A 828 -35.91 -34.18 75.00
C CYS A 828 -35.57 -32.68 74.84
N PRO A 829 -36.47 -31.76 75.20
CA PRO A 829 -36.17 -30.33 75.27
C PRO A 829 -34.90 -30.05 76.07
N GLY A 830 -34.01 -29.21 75.55
CA GLY A 830 -32.70 -28.93 76.16
C GLY A 830 -31.60 -29.95 75.84
N GLY A 831 -31.94 -31.12 75.28
CA GLY A 831 -30.99 -32.12 74.81
C GLY A 831 -30.41 -31.82 73.42
N SER A 832 -29.71 -32.78 72.82
CA SER A 832 -29.13 -32.67 71.48
C SER A 832 -29.66 -33.74 70.54
N ALA A 833 -29.86 -33.39 69.27
CA ALA A 833 -30.20 -34.30 68.19
C ALA A 833 -29.19 -34.17 67.04
N THR A 834 -28.75 -35.30 66.49
CA THR A 834 -27.78 -35.35 65.38
C THR A 834 -28.32 -36.17 64.22
N PHE A 835 -28.16 -35.65 62.99
CA PHE A 835 -28.39 -36.37 61.75
C PHE A 835 -27.08 -36.50 60.99
N SER A 836 -26.68 -37.73 60.66
CA SER A 836 -25.44 -37.99 59.90
C SER A 836 -25.77 -38.57 58.52
N ILE A 837 -25.00 -38.18 57.51
CA ILE A 837 -25.07 -38.71 56.14
C ILE A 837 -23.67 -39.12 55.69
N ALA A 838 -23.56 -40.24 54.96
CA ALA A 838 -22.34 -40.60 54.25
C ALA A 838 -22.61 -40.58 52.74
N ALA A 839 -21.65 -40.04 51.99
CA ALA A 839 -21.69 -39.98 50.54
C ALA A 839 -20.28 -40.16 49.95
N THR A 840 -20.23 -40.71 48.74
CA THR A 840 -19.01 -40.82 47.92
C THR A 840 -19.14 -39.93 46.69
N GLY A 841 -18.01 -39.43 46.19
CA GLY A 841 -17.94 -38.58 45.01
C GLY A 841 -16.79 -37.59 45.12
N GLN A 842 -16.61 -36.75 44.11
CA GLN A 842 -15.50 -35.82 44.03
C GLN A 842 -15.94 -34.41 44.46
N GLU A 843 -15.16 -33.77 45.35
CA GLU A 843 -15.40 -32.44 45.92
C GLU A 843 -16.82 -32.25 46.47
N LEU A 844 -17.18 -33.08 47.45
CA LEU A 844 -18.51 -33.06 48.02
C LEU A 844 -18.74 -31.83 48.90
N SER A 845 -19.92 -31.24 48.77
CA SER A 845 -20.49 -30.24 49.67
C SER A 845 -21.87 -30.68 50.15
N PHE A 846 -22.21 -30.30 51.37
CA PHE A 846 -23.45 -30.70 52.04
C PHE A 846 -24.29 -29.47 52.34
N ARG A 847 -25.61 -29.62 52.29
CA ARG A 847 -26.55 -28.57 52.65
C ARG A 847 -27.82 -29.17 53.26
N TRP A 848 -27.94 -29.04 54.57
CA TRP A 848 -29.09 -29.49 55.32
C TRP A 848 -30.27 -28.54 55.16
N ARG A 849 -31.46 -29.11 55.10
CA ARG A 849 -32.72 -28.42 54.88
C ARG A 849 -33.80 -28.94 55.81
N ARG A 850 -34.76 -28.09 56.15
CA ARG A 850 -36.08 -28.48 56.69
C ARG A 850 -37.11 -28.26 55.59
N GLY A 851 -37.58 -29.35 54.98
CA GLY A 851 -38.36 -29.29 53.75
C GLY A 851 -37.51 -28.78 52.59
N THR A 852 -37.90 -27.63 52.03
CA THR A 852 -37.15 -26.96 50.95
C THR A 852 -36.26 -25.82 51.45
N THR A 853 -36.36 -25.44 52.72
CA THR A 853 -35.62 -24.31 53.31
C THR A 853 -34.24 -24.76 53.79
N ASP A 854 -33.20 -24.10 53.30
CA ASP A 854 -31.82 -24.33 53.73
C ASP A 854 -31.64 -23.90 55.19
N LEU A 855 -31.03 -24.78 55.97
CA LEU A 855 -30.63 -24.47 57.35
C LEU A 855 -29.29 -23.75 57.33
N VAL A 856 -29.13 -22.82 58.26
CA VAL A 856 -27.89 -22.06 58.44
C VAL A 856 -27.35 -22.32 59.84
N ASN A 857 -26.03 -22.32 59.97
CA ASN A 857 -25.40 -22.40 61.29
C ASN A 857 -25.73 -21.14 62.09
N GLY A 858 -26.19 -21.32 63.33
CA GLY A 858 -26.60 -20.22 64.20
C GLY A 858 -27.67 -20.66 65.20
N GLY A 859 -27.71 -20.00 66.36
CA GLY A 859 -28.62 -20.39 67.45
C GLY A 859 -28.31 -21.81 67.92
N ASN A 860 -29.31 -22.70 67.84
CA ASN A 860 -29.18 -24.11 68.21
C ASN A 860 -28.77 -25.03 67.05
N ILE A 861 -28.56 -24.52 65.83
CA ILE A 861 -28.18 -25.33 64.66
C ILE A 861 -26.67 -25.20 64.38
N SER A 862 -26.00 -26.33 64.21
CA SER A 862 -24.62 -26.42 63.75
C SER A 862 -24.43 -27.59 62.76
N GLY A 863 -23.38 -27.51 61.93
CA GLY A 863 -23.10 -28.55 60.93
C GLY A 863 -24.02 -28.53 59.69
N ALA A 864 -24.79 -27.46 59.47
CA ALA A 864 -25.74 -27.36 58.36
C ALA A 864 -25.11 -27.51 56.96
N ASN A 865 -23.80 -27.27 56.82
CA ASN A 865 -23.05 -27.48 55.57
C ASN A 865 -22.06 -28.66 55.64
N SER A 866 -22.27 -29.60 56.55
CA SER A 866 -21.38 -30.74 56.78
C SER A 866 -22.12 -32.07 56.66
N SER A 867 -21.39 -33.18 56.72
CA SER A 867 -21.98 -34.52 56.75
C SER A 867 -22.80 -34.81 58.01
N GLU A 868 -22.78 -33.93 59.00
CA GLU A 868 -23.57 -34.05 60.23
C GLU A 868 -24.29 -32.75 60.57
N LEU A 869 -25.60 -32.81 60.78
CA LEU A 869 -26.40 -31.71 61.34
C LEU A 869 -26.62 -31.96 62.82
N VAL A 870 -26.31 -30.97 63.65
CA VAL A 870 -26.55 -31.02 65.10
C VAL A 870 -27.49 -29.90 65.51
N ILE A 871 -28.55 -30.26 66.24
CA ILE A 871 -29.50 -29.35 66.87
C ILE A 871 -29.31 -29.46 68.39
N ASN A 872 -28.80 -28.39 69.02
CA ASN A 872 -28.51 -28.33 70.45
C ASN A 872 -28.52 -26.87 70.96
N PRO A 873 -29.37 -26.50 71.95
CA PRO A 873 -30.39 -27.34 72.57
C PRO A 873 -31.60 -27.55 71.64
N VAL A 874 -32.22 -28.72 71.72
CA VAL A 874 -33.48 -29.03 71.04
C VAL A 874 -34.64 -28.28 71.71
N SER A 875 -35.47 -27.64 70.90
CA SER A 875 -36.72 -26.99 71.31
C SER A 875 -37.94 -27.64 70.64
N SER A 876 -39.15 -27.37 71.14
CA SER A 876 -40.38 -27.87 70.50
C SER A 876 -40.57 -27.36 69.06
N ALA A 877 -39.99 -26.21 68.71
CA ALA A 877 -40.03 -25.64 67.35
C ALA A 877 -39.12 -26.39 66.36
N ASP A 878 -38.25 -27.27 66.84
CA ASP A 878 -37.37 -28.09 66.00
C ASP A 878 -38.02 -29.38 65.53
N ALA A 879 -39.18 -29.73 66.07
CA ALA A 879 -39.96 -30.89 65.63
C ALA A 879 -40.38 -30.72 64.16
N ALA A 880 -39.90 -31.60 63.30
CA ALA A 880 -40.26 -31.63 61.89
C ALA A 880 -40.08 -33.05 61.33
N ILE A 881 -40.83 -33.39 60.28
CA ILE A 881 -40.78 -34.73 59.64
C ILE A 881 -39.91 -34.80 58.40
N ASN A 882 -39.28 -33.68 58.01
CA ASN A 882 -38.73 -33.46 56.68
C ASN A 882 -37.34 -32.83 56.66
N TYR A 883 -36.49 -33.17 57.62
CA TYR A 883 -35.07 -32.85 57.51
C TYR A 883 -34.44 -33.66 56.37
N ASN A 884 -33.67 -33.03 55.50
CA ASN A 884 -32.93 -33.68 54.42
C ASN A 884 -31.63 -32.94 54.12
N CYS A 885 -30.68 -33.60 53.45
CA CYS A 885 -29.41 -33.02 53.04
C CYS A 885 -29.27 -33.10 51.51
N VAL A 886 -28.89 -32.00 50.87
CA VAL A 886 -28.43 -32.00 49.48
C VAL A 886 -26.92 -32.19 49.48
N VAL A 887 -26.45 -33.25 48.84
CA VAL A 887 -25.04 -33.51 48.59
C VAL A 887 -24.72 -33.13 47.15
N SER A 888 -23.87 -32.13 46.97
CA SER A 888 -23.45 -31.61 45.67
C SER A 888 -21.99 -31.97 45.42
N GLY A 889 -21.64 -32.36 44.20
CA GLY A 889 -20.25 -32.58 43.76
C GLY A 889 -20.03 -32.06 42.34
N VAL A 890 -18.84 -32.28 41.78
CA VAL A 890 -18.43 -31.71 40.47
C VAL A 890 -19.37 -32.03 39.31
N CYS A 891 -20.12 -33.14 39.35
CA CYS A 891 -20.96 -33.60 38.24
C CYS A 891 -22.47 -33.50 38.43
N ALA A 892 -22.95 -33.53 39.67
CA ALA A 892 -24.38 -33.55 39.96
C ALA A 892 -24.65 -33.17 41.41
N SER A 893 -25.92 -33.16 41.79
CA SER A 893 -26.36 -33.10 43.18
C SER A 893 -27.41 -34.17 43.43
N VAL A 894 -27.40 -34.76 44.62
CA VAL A 894 -28.36 -35.76 45.07
C VAL A 894 -28.92 -35.34 46.43
N SER A 895 -30.22 -35.55 46.65
CA SER A 895 -30.85 -35.27 47.95
C SER A 895 -31.03 -36.55 48.76
N SER A 896 -30.84 -36.46 50.07
CA SER A 896 -31.17 -37.54 51.00
C SER A 896 -32.69 -37.73 51.12
N ASN A 897 -33.08 -38.82 51.76
CA ASN A 897 -34.45 -39.01 52.22
C ASN A 897 -34.81 -37.96 53.29
N ASN A 898 -36.10 -37.69 53.42
CA ASN A 898 -36.65 -36.91 54.53
C ASN A 898 -36.65 -37.75 55.82
N VAL A 899 -36.19 -37.16 56.93
CA VAL A 899 -36.20 -37.77 58.26
C VAL A 899 -36.82 -36.85 59.30
N ALA A 900 -37.36 -37.46 60.36
CA ALA A 900 -38.06 -36.75 61.42
C ALA A 900 -37.16 -36.49 62.64
N LEU A 901 -37.29 -35.30 63.23
CA LEU A 901 -36.94 -35.03 64.63
C LEU A 901 -38.23 -35.05 65.46
N THR A 902 -38.36 -36.03 66.36
CA THR A 902 -39.43 -36.03 67.37
C THR A 902 -38.92 -35.38 68.65
N VAL A 903 -39.65 -34.41 69.18
CA VAL A 903 -39.32 -33.78 70.46
C VAL A 903 -40.18 -34.42 71.54
N ALA A 904 -39.55 -35.22 72.40
CA ALA A 904 -40.24 -35.99 73.43
C ALA A 904 -40.61 -35.10 74.64
N SER A 905 -41.83 -35.25 75.17
CA SER A 905 -42.29 -34.49 76.34
C SER A 905 -42.01 -35.23 77.65
N PRO A 906 -41.55 -34.54 78.72
CA PRO A 906 -41.40 -35.14 80.05
C PRO A 906 -42.77 -35.51 80.64
N PRO A 907 -42.81 -36.38 81.67
CA PRO A 907 -44.06 -36.80 82.25
C PRO A 907 -44.72 -35.66 83.02
N GLY A 908 -46.03 -35.50 82.87
CA GLY A 908 -46.85 -34.56 83.64
C GLY A 908 -48.00 -35.30 84.32
N ILE A 909 -48.36 -34.93 85.56
CA ILE A 909 -49.55 -35.50 86.21
C ILE A 909 -50.79 -34.76 85.70
N GLN A 910 -51.66 -35.47 85.01
CA GLN A 910 -52.94 -34.95 84.52
C GLN A 910 -54.05 -35.10 85.57
N THR A 911 -54.01 -36.16 86.37
CA THR A 911 -54.98 -36.40 87.45
C THR A 911 -54.28 -36.95 88.66
N GLN A 912 -54.45 -36.29 89.80
CA GLN A 912 -53.81 -36.64 91.08
C GLN A 912 -54.56 -37.78 91.79
N PRO A 913 -53.87 -38.62 92.58
CA PRO A 913 -54.54 -39.53 93.51
C PRO A 913 -55.24 -38.75 94.62
N THR A 914 -56.34 -39.30 95.14
CA THR A 914 -57.17 -38.64 96.18
C THR A 914 -57.17 -39.42 97.48
N ASN A 915 -57.31 -38.71 98.61
CA ASN A 915 -57.41 -39.31 99.95
C ASN A 915 -58.54 -40.35 100.04
N ARG A 916 -58.34 -41.39 100.85
CA ARG A 916 -59.32 -42.48 101.02
C ARG A 916 -59.43 -42.90 102.49
N THR A 917 -60.59 -43.44 102.85
CA THR A 917 -60.85 -44.05 104.17
C THR A 917 -61.35 -45.48 103.97
N ALA A 918 -60.78 -46.45 104.68
CA ALA A 918 -61.16 -47.87 104.58
C ALA A 918 -61.07 -48.58 105.95
N ALA A 919 -61.89 -49.60 106.18
CA ALA A 919 -61.80 -50.44 107.38
C ALA A 919 -60.74 -51.55 107.22
N VAL A 920 -60.22 -52.07 108.34
CA VAL A 920 -59.30 -53.23 108.33
C VAL A 920 -59.99 -54.43 107.66
N GLY A 921 -59.30 -55.07 106.71
CA GLY A 921 -59.83 -56.18 105.90
C GLY A 921 -60.52 -55.74 104.59
N GLY A 922 -60.76 -54.44 104.38
CA GLY A 922 -61.31 -53.90 103.12
C GLY A 922 -60.26 -53.77 102.00
N SER A 923 -60.65 -53.17 100.88
CA SER A 923 -59.76 -52.86 99.75
C SER A 923 -59.85 -51.39 99.34
N VAL A 924 -58.72 -50.78 99.00
CA VAL A 924 -58.66 -49.40 98.49
C VAL A 924 -57.77 -49.31 97.26
N THR A 925 -58.09 -48.41 96.33
CA THR A 925 -57.28 -48.15 95.13
C THR A 925 -56.98 -46.66 95.01
N PHE A 926 -55.70 -46.33 94.89
CA PHE A 926 -55.22 -45.03 94.43
C PHE A 926 -54.94 -45.11 92.93
N SER A 927 -55.31 -44.08 92.18
CA SER A 927 -55.08 -44.02 90.73
C SER A 927 -54.67 -42.62 90.33
N LEU A 928 -53.78 -42.51 89.35
CA LEU A 928 -53.41 -41.26 88.73
C LEU A 928 -53.40 -41.40 87.19
N ALA A 929 -53.51 -40.28 86.48
CA ALA A 929 -53.30 -40.21 85.05
C ALA A 929 -52.11 -39.31 84.75
N ALA A 930 -51.23 -39.73 83.84
CA ALA A 930 -50.05 -38.97 83.46
C ALA A 930 -49.98 -38.79 81.93
N THR A 931 -49.49 -37.63 81.50
CA THR A 931 -49.12 -37.29 80.12
C THR A 931 -47.60 -37.39 79.95
N GLY A 932 -47.11 -37.27 78.72
CA GLY A 932 -45.68 -37.36 78.37
C GLY A 932 -45.45 -38.36 77.23
N THR A 933 -44.30 -38.28 76.56
CA THR A 933 -43.94 -39.26 75.53
C THR A 933 -43.67 -40.62 76.17
N GLY A 934 -44.36 -41.66 75.71
CA GLY A 934 -44.19 -43.02 76.22
C GLY A 934 -42.84 -43.64 75.84
N PRO A 935 -42.38 -44.67 76.55
CA PRO A 935 -43.04 -45.32 77.67
C PRO A 935 -42.94 -44.54 78.99
N LEU A 936 -44.04 -44.45 79.73
CA LEU A 936 -44.08 -43.89 81.09
C LEU A 936 -43.91 -45.03 82.12
N SER A 937 -43.06 -44.83 83.11
CA SER A 937 -42.83 -45.74 84.24
C SER A 937 -43.40 -45.15 85.53
N PHE A 938 -44.08 -45.96 86.33
CA PHE A 938 -44.70 -45.55 87.58
C PHE A 938 -44.01 -46.24 88.76
N GLN A 939 -43.92 -45.57 89.91
CA GLN A 939 -43.43 -46.15 91.15
C GLN A 939 -44.18 -45.50 92.33
N TRP A 940 -45.05 -46.28 92.97
CA TRP A 940 -45.73 -45.81 94.18
C TRP A 940 -44.82 -45.86 95.39
N ARG A 941 -45.03 -44.92 96.31
CA ARG A 941 -44.32 -44.82 97.58
C ARG A 941 -45.32 -44.66 98.72
N LYS A 942 -44.95 -45.17 99.90
CA LYS A 942 -45.66 -44.95 101.16
C LYS A 942 -44.73 -44.22 102.11
N ASP A 943 -45.18 -43.07 102.61
CA ASP A 943 -44.46 -42.23 103.57
C ASP A 943 -43.01 -41.93 103.11
N GLY A 944 -42.83 -41.73 101.79
CA GLY A 944 -41.54 -41.46 101.15
C GLY A 944 -40.73 -42.68 100.71
N ALA A 945 -41.10 -43.91 101.08
CA ALA A 945 -40.40 -45.14 100.72
C ALA A 945 -41.07 -45.89 99.55
N ASN A 946 -40.28 -46.40 98.59
CA ASN A 946 -40.79 -47.15 97.44
C ASN A 946 -41.54 -48.42 97.86
N LEU A 947 -42.72 -48.63 97.28
CA LEU A 947 -43.48 -49.87 97.41
C LEU A 947 -43.03 -50.86 96.32
N PRO A 948 -42.43 -52.01 96.69
CA PRO A 948 -41.99 -52.99 95.71
C PRO A 948 -43.15 -53.52 94.86
N GLY A 949 -42.96 -53.59 93.54
CA GLY A 949 -43.95 -54.13 92.59
C GLY A 949 -45.12 -53.19 92.24
N ALA A 950 -45.23 -52.03 92.89
CA ALA A 950 -46.28 -51.05 92.61
C ALA A 950 -45.88 -50.10 91.46
N THR A 951 -45.87 -50.62 90.23
CA THR A 951 -45.33 -49.93 89.05
C THR A 951 -46.36 -49.59 87.97
N THR A 952 -47.64 -49.62 88.32
CA THR A 952 -48.77 -49.26 87.44
C THR A 952 -49.32 -47.89 87.79
N SER A 953 -50.12 -47.30 86.89
CA SER A 953 -50.82 -46.03 87.11
C SER A 953 -51.88 -46.07 88.22
N SER A 954 -52.14 -47.27 88.77
CA SER A 954 -52.95 -47.51 89.96
C SER A 954 -52.22 -48.38 90.98
N LEU A 955 -52.48 -48.12 92.26
CA LEU A 955 -52.05 -48.92 93.41
C LEU A 955 -53.29 -49.44 94.12
N SER A 956 -53.43 -50.76 94.22
CA SER A 956 -54.49 -51.39 95.01
C SER A 956 -53.91 -52.02 96.27
N ILE A 957 -54.54 -51.77 97.41
CA ILE A 957 -54.18 -52.31 98.73
C ILE A 957 -55.32 -53.20 99.18
N ASN A 958 -55.07 -54.51 99.27
CA ASN A 958 -56.03 -55.52 99.70
C ASN A 958 -55.29 -56.74 100.30
N PRO A 959 -55.57 -57.16 101.54
CA PRO A 959 -56.46 -56.49 102.50
C PRO A 959 -55.79 -55.25 103.11
N VAL A 960 -56.59 -54.23 103.40
CA VAL A 960 -56.15 -53.05 104.17
C VAL A 960 -55.84 -53.51 105.60
N GLN A 961 -54.62 -53.23 106.07
CA GLN A 961 -54.16 -53.51 107.43
C GLN A 961 -54.00 -52.19 108.20
N GLN A 962 -53.87 -52.26 109.53
CA GLN A 962 -53.65 -51.05 110.33
C GLN A 962 -52.35 -50.32 109.95
N ALA A 963 -51.30 -51.07 109.56
CA ALA A 963 -50.04 -50.53 109.04
C ALA A 963 -50.15 -49.93 107.62
N SER A 964 -51.28 -50.14 106.93
CA SER A 964 -51.54 -49.51 105.63
C SER A 964 -51.89 -48.02 105.75
N ALA A 965 -52.18 -47.50 106.95
CA ALA A 965 -52.35 -46.06 107.16
C ALA A 965 -51.07 -45.29 106.79
N GLY A 966 -51.21 -44.16 106.11
CA GLY A 966 -50.07 -43.34 105.68
C GLY A 966 -50.35 -42.52 104.42
N GLY A 967 -49.36 -41.74 104.00
CA GLY A 967 -49.38 -40.96 102.76
C GLY A 967 -48.83 -41.77 101.59
N TYR A 968 -49.55 -41.77 100.47
CA TYR A 968 -49.17 -42.45 99.23
C TYR A 968 -48.95 -41.43 98.12
N ASP A 969 -47.78 -41.48 97.48
CA ASP A 969 -47.50 -40.74 96.26
C ASP A 969 -46.96 -41.68 95.18
N CYS A 970 -46.90 -41.21 93.93
CA CYS A 970 -46.31 -41.96 92.85
C CYS A 970 -45.37 -41.08 92.04
N VAL A 971 -44.18 -41.61 91.79
CA VAL A 971 -43.23 -41.03 90.85
C VAL A 971 -43.53 -41.58 89.45
N VAL A 972 -43.77 -40.70 88.50
CA VAL A 972 -43.93 -41.02 87.08
C VAL A 972 -42.70 -40.53 86.31
N SER A 973 -42.08 -41.38 85.52
CA SER A 973 -40.82 -41.08 84.83
C SER A 973 -40.83 -41.55 83.36
N ASN A 974 -40.10 -40.86 82.51
CA ASN A 974 -39.68 -41.30 81.18
C ASN A 974 -38.25 -40.84 80.91
N ASN A 975 -37.75 -41.05 79.69
CA ASN A 975 -36.38 -40.66 79.33
C ASN A 975 -36.11 -39.13 79.38
N CYS A 976 -37.14 -38.30 79.48
CA CYS A 976 -37.03 -36.84 79.56
C CYS A 976 -37.19 -36.27 80.97
N GLY A 977 -37.46 -37.11 81.97
CA GLY A 977 -37.51 -36.69 83.37
C GLY A 977 -38.53 -37.45 84.20
N SER A 978 -38.79 -36.94 85.41
CA SER A 978 -39.75 -37.50 86.35
C SER A 978 -40.56 -36.43 87.06
N VAL A 979 -41.81 -36.75 87.38
CA VAL A 979 -42.71 -35.92 88.18
C VAL A 979 -43.30 -36.78 89.31
N THR A 980 -43.48 -36.21 90.50
CA THR A 980 -44.11 -36.90 91.63
C THR A 980 -45.54 -36.38 91.80
N SER A 981 -46.50 -37.28 92.03
CA SER A 981 -47.88 -36.91 92.36
C SER A 981 -47.95 -36.22 93.72
N ASN A 982 -49.08 -35.56 93.99
CA ASN A 982 -49.42 -35.16 95.35
C ASN A 982 -49.57 -36.40 96.25
N VAL A 983 -49.36 -36.21 97.55
CA VAL A 983 -49.57 -37.25 98.56
C VAL A 983 -51.07 -37.42 98.81
N ALA A 984 -51.57 -38.65 98.69
CA ALA A 984 -52.92 -39.07 99.02
C ALA A 984 -52.91 -39.93 100.30
N THR A 985 -53.66 -39.54 101.33
CA THR A 985 -53.64 -40.20 102.64
C THR A 985 -54.68 -41.33 102.71
N LEU A 986 -54.27 -42.50 103.25
CA LEU A 986 -55.18 -43.57 103.65
C LEU A 986 -55.45 -43.49 105.17
N THR A 987 -56.71 -43.29 105.54
CA THR A 987 -57.19 -43.30 106.92
C THR A 987 -57.93 -44.60 107.23
N ILE A 988 -57.67 -45.22 108.40
CA ILE A 988 -58.34 -46.47 108.81
C ILE A 988 -59.55 -46.16 109.69
N ALA A 989 -60.72 -46.68 109.34
CA ALA A 989 -61.96 -46.51 110.11
C ALA A 989 -62.03 -47.45 111.32
N SER A 990 -62.38 -46.94 112.51
CA SER A 990 -62.61 -47.71 113.73
C SER A 990 -64.01 -48.33 113.79
N SER A 991 -64.14 -49.62 114.13
CA SER A 991 -65.44 -50.30 114.29
C SER A 991 -66.07 -50.01 115.67
N PRO A 992 -67.42 -49.93 115.81
CA PRO A 992 -68.13 -49.97 117.09
C PRO A 992 -68.42 -51.42 117.58
N PRO A 993 -68.66 -51.65 118.88
CA PRO A 993 -68.91 -52.97 119.49
C PRO A 993 -70.37 -53.48 119.34
N PRO A 994 -70.66 -54.78 119.57
CA PRO A 994 -71.95 -55.41 119.27
C PRO A 994 -73.01 -55.24 120.38
N GLY A 995 -74.28 -55.01 120.02
CA GLY A 995 -75.41 -54.97 120.96
C GLY A 995 -76.82 -54.92 120.33
N ASN A 996 -77.60 -55.97 120.62
CA ASN A 996 -79.06 -56.20 120.61
C ASN A 996 -80.08 -55.18 120.03
N GLY A 997 -80.87 -55.66 119.06
CA GLY A 997 -82.33 -55.89 119.16
C GLY A 997 -83.32 -54.71 119.32
N SER A 998 -84.18 -54.50 118.30
CA SER A 998 -85.68 -54.37 118.34
C SER A 998 -86.20 -53.61 117.10
N GLY A 999 -87.23 -54.15 116.40
CA GLY A 999 -87.92 -53.47 115.27
C GLY A 999 -89.09 -52.59 115.76
N PRO A 1000 -90.16 -52.33 114.98
CA PRO A 1000 -90.39 -52.09 113.52
C PRO A 1000 -90.91 -50.61 113.34
N PRO A 1001 -91.69 -50.11 112.32
CA PRO A 1001 -92.34 -50.73 111.15
C PRO A 1001 -92.31 -49.95 109.81
N VAL A 1002 -92.95 -50.59 108.84
CA VAL A 1002 -93.24 -50.27 107.43
C VAL A 1002 -94.32 -49.18 107.28
N THR A 1003 -94.25 -48.30 106.27
CA THR A 1003 -95.27 -48.03 105.19
C THR A 1003 -95.12 -46.66 104.48
N PRO A 1004 -95.65 -46.51 103.23
CA PRO A 1004 -95.14 -45.66 102.14
C PRO A 1004 -96.23 -44.63 101.66
N PRO A 1005 -96.50 -44.33 100.36
CA PRO A 1005 -95.70 -44.04 99.14
C PRO A 1005 -96.09 -42.70 98.45
N SER A 1006 -95.39 -42.32 97.36
CA SER A 1006 -95.93 -41.62 96.16
C SER A 1006 -94.91 -41.66 95.00
N THR A 1007 -95.18 -42.41 93.92
CA THR A 1007 -95.60 -41.98 92.54
C THR A 1007 -94.58 -41.08 91.81
N THR A 1008 -94.20 -41.19 90.52
CA THR A 1008 -94.71 -41.75 89.24
C THR A 1008 -93.57 -41.54 88.19
N CYS A 1009 -93.21 -42.44 87.25
CA CYS A 1009 -93.78 -42.83 85.94
C CYS A 1009 -93.26 -42.06 84.68
N GLY A 1010 -93.03 -42.81 83.58
CA GLY A 1010 -92.98 -42.38 82.15
C GLY A 1010 -91.58 -42.33 81.51
N VAL A 1011 -91.00 -43.28 80.74
CA VAL A 1011 -91.35 -44.19 79.60
C VAL A 1011 -91.25 -43.57 78.17
N CYS A 1012 -90.64 -44.36 77.25
CA CYS A 1012 -90.61 -44.37 75.76
C CYS A 1012 -89.55 -43.47 75.07
N GLY A 1013 -88.84 -43.81 73.99
CA GLY A 1013 -88.76 -44.92 73.00
C GLY A 1013 -87.85 -44.42 71.84
N ALA A 1014 -86.88 -45.17 71.32
CA ALA A 1014 -86.92 -45.99 70.08
C ALA A 1014 -86.19 -45.37 68.83
N ALA A 1015 -85.49 -46.26 68.12
CA ALA A 1015 -85.14 -46.30 66.68
C ALA A 1015 -83.93 -45.51 66.08
N ALA A 1016 -83.26 -46.18 65.13
CA ALA A 1016 -82.07 -45.82 64.34
C ALA A 1016 -82.32 -44.75 63.25
N PRO A 1017 -81.31 -44.30 62.44
CA PRO A 1017 -80.99 -45.01 61.18
C PRO A 1017 -79.54 -44.93 60.64
N GLN A 1018 -79.30 -45.71 59.56
CA GLN A 1018 -78.19 -45.64 58.58
C GLN A 1018 -78.48 -44.60 57.47
N GLY A 1019 -77.43 -44.15 56.75
CA GLY A 1019 -77.42 -44.18 55.27
C GLY A 1019 -77.42 -42.86 54.46
N ALA A 1020 -76.41 -42.79 53.56
CA ALA A 1020 -76.41 -42.24 52.18
C ALA A 1020 -76.61 -40.72 51.93
N ILE A 1021 -75.65 -40.00 51.32
CA ILE A 1021 -75.25 -39.92 49.89
C ILE A 1021 -76.30 -39.26 48.97
N ALA A 1022 -75.92 -38.13 48.35
CA ALA A 1022 -76.29 -37.58 47.02
C ALA A 1022 -76.12 -36.05 47.08
N ALA A 1023 -75.66 -35.26 46.11
CA ALA A 1023 -75.16 -35.37 44.73
C ALA A 1023 -74.41 -34.02 44.48
N VAL A 1024 -73.63 -33.72 43.44
CA VAL A 1024 -73.68 -34.06 42.02
C VAL A 1024 -72.24 -33.95 41.46
N VAL A 1025 -71.84 -34.97 40.70
CA VAL A 1025 -70.70 -35.00 39.80
C VAL A 1025 -71.24 -34.99 38.37
N ALA A 1026 -70.37 -34.56 37.44
CA ALA A 1026 -70.30 -34.92 36.02
C ALA A 1026 -70.66 -33.75 35.09
N MET A 1027 -69.98 -33.56 33.95
CA MET A 1027 -69.42 -34.54 33.03
C MET A 1027 -68.58 -33.75 31.97
N ILE A 1028 -67.43 -34.15 31.42
CA ILE A 1028 -67.16 -35.02 30.23
C ILE A 1028 -65.67 -34.76 29.84
N LEU A 1029 -64.78 -35.77 29.86
CA LEU A 1029 -64.17 -36.51 28.70
C LEU A 1029 -63.32 -35.63 27.75
N SER A 1030 -62.17 -36.03 27.18
CA SER A 1030 -61.54 -37.34 27.00
C SER A 1030 -60.10 -37.21 26.44
N ARG A 1031 -59.28 -38.23 26.76
CA ARG A 1031 -58.28 -38.95 25.92
C ARG A 1031 -57.28 -38.18 25.03
N SER A 1032 -56.02 -38.28 25.45
CA SER A 1032 -54.83 -38.80 24.72
C SER A 1032 -54.84 -38.85 23.18
N CYS A 1033 -53.80 -38.28 22.54
CA CYS A 1033 -52.65 -38.99 21.92
C CYS A 1033 -52.09 -38.28 20.64
N ARG A 1034 -50.75 -38.34 20.50
CA ARG A 1034 -49.92 -38.34 19.27
C ARG A 1034 -49.59 -37.05 18.47
N ARG A 1035 -48.27 -36.81 18.44
CA ARG A 1035 -47.34 -36.69 17.29
C ARG A 1035 -47.54 -35.60 16.20
N ARG A 1036 -46.43 -34.85 16.06
CA ARG A 1036 -45.64 -34.52 14.85
C ARG A 1036 -46.10 -33.39 13.91
N ARG A 1037 -45.07 -32.57 13.62
CA ARG A 1037 -44.77 -31.80 12.38
C ARG A 1037 -45.74 -30.65 12.10
N ALA A 1038 -45.34 -29.54 11.51
CA ALA A 1038 -44.07 -28.94 11.09
C ALA A 1038 -44.43 -27.53 10.61
N HIS A 1039 -43.42 -26.66 10.44
CA HIS A 1039 -43.47 -25.42 9.64
C HIS A 1039 -44.36 -24.29 10.19
N LEU A 1040 -44.12 -23.01 9.98
CA LEU A 1040 -43.08 -22.17 9.37
C LEU A 1040 -43.57 -20.72 9.69
N ARG A 1041 -42.63 -19.79 9.95
CA ARG A 1041 -42.72 -18.32 9.73
C ARG A 1041 -43.87 -17.55 10.42
N GLY A 1042 -43.65 -16.39 11.03
CA GLY A 1042 -42.49 -15.53 11.15
C GLY A 1042 -42.89 -14.15 11.69
N ARG A 1043 -41.88 -13.32 11.98
CA ARG A 1043 -41.90 -11.87 12.28
C ARG A 1043 -42.58 -11.49 13.61
N ASP A 1044 -41.99 -10.72 14.51
CA ASP A 1044 -40.81 -9.82 14.46
C ASP A 1044 -39.79 -10.11 15.57
#